data_AF-Q1RGR2-F1
#
_entry.id   AF-Q1RGR2-F1
#
_cell.length_a   1.000
_cell.length_b   1.000
_cell.length_c   1.000
_cell.angle_alpha   90.00
_cell.angle_beta   90.00
_cell.angle_gamma   90.00
#
_symmetry.space_group_name_H-M   'P 1'
#
loop_
_entity.id
_entity.type
_entity.pdbx_description
1 polymer ?
#
loop_
_entity_poly.entity_id
_entity_poly.type
_entity_poly.pdbx_seq_one_letter_code
_entity_poly.pdbx_strand_id
1 'polypeptide(L)'
;MSSLKEQFDADKYFLITQTNEFLANNKQDPLHTNRDEVREAVKSGNFTEALQKLEILREERTGITLTKIDPLIEGTTPIIIRDARNAKDPRELGTESFEMQYLNVIRAAIDIAEIEGKPEALKTELKKQAVDFIDSFHKDNEKNSQMQISPNVKDKINDIAILLENNGIKEVHKKLNVAKDFQNFNDEHCNIATLSNIKDKNGKDHTVIEAEVALKGITDEQKAEYQNRADKDWFKKMPSWERQLVNKYAETIKEGEHVIPTQLRQIVGMKNAFEKITAIAEENKPIEIIHNSKHAGTLASISRDKESQQRITDLNTKQAQEWMGDHKLHANTLNSGAANFVVPHPDAKLVTLTKRAIDHVGGRYTNTAFNKFRKIAGFNHFGGTKEQLNDLANNLPKEANFKDIATHLKPRGKLERLFGINKPKGDLKIMLNTEFNAGRLSKQAHEILTNAASLKQDIEKADAIFYRGADKENISSSISRKLNYLSNQISNSNDSIFKDVPKHETLTMCASGKDRTGLAEHDQTSTAIANRLGIEVKAADEQLLKAGHTAGQAGGVYAGGATIGCYGTLKVTAQGFPESRQESLKSMIEPSGANNKIKKLEKGQVINEPVEQKKAKETPNPYQTTNYEITANIQTPSVVVTTPKNELTELTELTELIPDLNKAQQKIIYNPKVELGNGEKITSNVTFAQKVNQRNKDNNIGR
;
A
#
# COMPACT_ATOMS: atom_id res chain seq x y z
N MET A 1 -5.88 12.01 27.78
CA MET A 1 -6.28 11.26 26.57
C MET A 1 -5.42 10.03 26.53
N SER A 2 -6.00 8.87 26.26
CA SER A 2 -5.24 7.65 25.95
C SER A 2 -4.33 7.91 24.74
N SER A 3 -3.19 7.23 24.67
CA SER A 3 -2.31 7.31 23.49
C SER A 3 -3.02 6.74 22.25
N LEU A 4 -2.57 7.13 21.05
CA LEU A 4 -3.11 6.59 19.78
C LEU A 4 -3.12 5.05 19.76
N LYS A 5 -2.06 4.45 20.33
CA LYS A 5 -1.92 3.00 20.43
C LYS A 5 -2.89 2.38 21.43
N GLU A 6 -3.09 2.99 22.60
CA GLU A 6 -4.02 2.49 23.62
C GLU A 6 -5.46 2.43 23.08
N GLN A 7 -5.89 3.50 22.39
CA GLN A 7 -7.22 3.51 21.76
C GLN A 7 -7.33 2.41 20.70
N PHE A 8 -6.31 2.26 19.87
CA PHE A 8 -6.26 1.22 18.84
C PHE A 8 -6.31 -0.20 19.44
N ASP A 9 -5.54 -0.45 20.50
CA ASP A 9 -5.52 -1.75 21.19
C ASP A 9 -6.88 -2.06 21.85
N ALA A 10 -7.57 -1.05 22.38
CA ALA A 10 -8.92 -1.18 22.93
C ALA A 10 -9.94 -1.56 21.83
N ASP A 11 -9.91 -0.87 20.69
CA ASP A 11 -10.75 -1.16 19.53
C ASP A 11 -10.48 -2.58 18.99
N LYS A 12 -9.21 -3.00 18.94
CA LYS A 12 -8.80 -4.37 18.56
C LYS A 12 -9.34 -5.41 19.54
N TYR A 13 -9.22 -5.17 20.84
CA TYR A 13 -9.73 -6.07 21.86
C TYR A 13 -11.26 -6.19 21.78
N PHE A 14 -11.95 -5.07 21.60
CA PHE A 14 -13.41 -5.03 21.42
C PHE A 14 -13.83 -5.85 20.19
N LEU A 15 -13.17 -5.65 19.04
CA LEU A 15 -13.43 -6.40 17.81
C LEU A 15 -13.32 -7.92 18.01
N ILE A 16 -12.21 -8.38 18.60
CA ILE A 16 -11.97 -9.80 18.82
C ILE A 16 -13.00 -10.39 19.80
N THR A 17 -13.31 -9.66 20.87
CA THR A 17 -14.25 -10.11 21.91
C THR A 17 -15.66 -10.23 21.35
N GLN A 18 -16.14 -9.21 20.66
CA GLN A 18 -17.48 -9.21 20.06
C GLN A 18 -17.61 -10.23 18.92
N THR A 19 -16.53 -10.48 18.16
CA THR A 19 -16.53 -11.55 17.16
C THR A 19 -16.64 -12.93 17.81
N ASN A 20 -15.95 -13.19 18.93
CA ASN A 20 -16.11 -14.43 19.70
C ASN A 20 -17.54 -14.58 20.23
N GLU A 21 -18.11 -13.51 20.80
CA GLU A 21 -19.48 -13.52 21.34
C GLU A 21 -20.53 -13.76 20.25
N PHE A 22 -20.36 -13.15 19.08
CA PHE A 22 -21.21 -13.35 17.91
C PHE A 22 -21.24 -14.83 17.50
N LEU A 23 -20.05 -15.46 17.41
CA LEU A 23 -19.92 -16.87 17.05
C LEU A 23 -20.53 -17.81 18.11
N ALA A 24 -20.52 -17.43 19.38
CA ALA A 24 -21.09 -18.23 20.47
C ALA A 24 -22.62 -18.13 20.56
N ASN A 25 -23.17 -16.93 20.35
CA ASN A 25 -24.55 -16.63 20.71
C ASN A 25 -25.50 -16.41 19.52
N ASN A 26 -25.00 -16.11 18.31
CA ASN A 26 -25.72 -15.97 17.03
C ASN A 26 -27.11 -15.27 17.09
N LYS A 27 -27.32 -14.37 18.07
CA LYS A 27 -28.62 -13.80 18.46
C LYS A 27 -28.81 -12.34 18.05
N GLN A 28 -27.93 -11.81 17.20
CA GLN A 28 -28.02 -10.43 16.75
C GLN A 28 -28.75 -10.34 15.42
N ASP A 29 -29.67 -9.37 15.32
CA ASP A 29 -30.47 -9.16 14.12
C ASP A 29 -29.58 -8.60 12.99
N PRO A 30 -29.60 -9.23 11.82
CA PRO A 30 -28.98 -8.66 10.64
C PRO A 30 -29.58 -7.32 10.22
N LEU A 31 -28.73 -6.50 9.63
CA LEU A 31 -29.16 -5.36 8.84
C LEU A 31 -29.85 -5.85 7.57
N HIS A 32 -31.03 -5.32 7.32
CA HIS A 32 -31.82 -5.58 6.12
C HIS A 32 -32.32 -4.26 5.54
N THR A 33 -32.53 -4.25 4.23
CA THR A 33 -33.16 -3.11 3.56
C THR A 33 -33.79 -3.56 2.24
N ASN A 34 -34.35 -2.62 1.49
CA ASN A 34 -34.88 -2.84 0.16
C ASN A 34 -34.64 -1.61 -0.73
N ARG A 35 -34.93 -1.77 -2.02
CA ARG A 35 -34.74 -0.69 -3.01
C ARG A 35 -35.64 0.52 -2.77
N ASP A 36 -36.81 0.36 -2.17
CA ASP A 36 -37.71 1.48 -1.88
C ASP A 36 -37.16 2.33 -0.73
N GLU A 37 -36.61 1.70 0.30
CA GLU A 37 -35.91 2.40 1.39
C GLU A 37 -34.69 3.19 0.91
N VAL A 38 -33.98 2.74 -0.12
CA VAL A 38 -32.92 3.51 -0.79
C VAL A 38 -33.53 4.73 -1.49
N ARG A 39 -34.61 4.55 -2.26
CA ARG A 39 -35.30 5.64 -2.97
C ARG A 39 -35.79 6.71 -2.01
N GLU A 40 -36.41 6.32 -0.90
CA GLU A 40 -36.93 7.26 0.09
C GLU A 40 -35.80 8.04 0.80
N ALA A 41 -34.67 7.40 1.09
CA ALA A 41 -33.48 8.09 1.60
C ALA A 41 -32.95 9.12 0.57
N VAL A 42 -32.93 8.78 -0.72
CA VAL A 42 -32.48 9.70 -1.79
C VAL A 42 -33.46 10.87 -1.97
N LYS A 43 -34.78 10.62 -1.97
CA LYS A 43 -35.82 11.65 -2.09
C LYS A 43 -35.82 12.63 -0.92
N SER A 44 -35.55 12.15 0.29
CA SER A 44 -35.39 12.99 1.49
C SER A 44 -34.04 13.74 1.52
N GLY A 45 -33.12 13.42 0.59
CA GLY A 45 -31.77 14.00 0.55
C GLY A 45 -30.80 13.40 1.56
N ASN A 46 -31.16 12.31 2.23
CA ASN A 46 -30.28 11.57 3.14
C ASN A 46 -29.38 10.61 2.36
N PHE A 47 -28.35 11.15 1.73
CA PHE A 47 -27.44 10.36 0.89
C PHE A 47 -26.55 9.40 1.70
N THR A 48 -26.22 9.71 2.96
CA THR A 48 -25.44 8.80 3.82
C THR A 48 -26.22 7.52 4.10
N GLU A 49 -27.48 7.65 4.50
CA GLU A 49 -28.37 6.49 4.70
C GLU A 49 -28.57 5.70 3.40
N ALA A 50 -28.76 6.39 2.27
CA ALA A 50 -28.89 5.73 0.97
C ALA A 50 -27.65 4.89 0.60
N LEU A 51 -26.45 5.40 0.89
CA LEU A 51 -25.19 4.69 0.65
C LEU A 51 -25.02 3.46 1.55
N GLN A 52 -25.36 3.57 2.83
CA GLN A 52 -25.35 2.46 3.78
C GLN A 52 -26.34 1.36 3.34
N LYS A 53 -27.55 1.74 2.92
CA LYS A 53 -28.54 0.80 2.38
C LYS A 53 -28.10 0.13 1.08
N LEU A 54 -27.45 0.87 0.17
CA LEU A 54 -26.86 0.28 -1.04
C LEU A 54 -25.75 -0.73 -0.72
N GLU A 55 -24.94 -0.50 0.32
CA GLU A 55 -23.95 -1.48 0.78
C GLU A 55 -24.62 -2.74 1.33
N ILE A 56 -25.68 -2.61 2.14
CA ILE A 56 -26.48 -3.75 2.63
C ILE A 56 -27.01 -4.58 1.43
N LEU A 57 -27.66 -3.94 0.46
CA LEU A 57 -28.20 -4.64 -0.73
C LEU A 57 -27.10 -5.34 -1.55
N ARG A 58 -25.92 -4.71 -1.66
CA ARG A 58 -24.79 -5.30 -2.37
C ARG A 58 -24.34 -6.60 -1.71
N GLU A 59 -24.20 -6.59 -0.38
CA GLU A 59 -23.73 -7.74 0.40
C GLU A 59 -24.79 -8.85 0.40
N GLU A 60 -26.07 -8.53 0.62
CA GLU A 60 -27.19 -9.48 0.56
C GLU A 60 -27.27 -10.19 -0.79
N ARG A 61 -27.06 -9.47 -1.90
CA ARG A 61 -27.04 -10.06 -3.25
C ARG A 61 -25.97 -11.16 -3.37
N THR A 62 -24.84 -10.99 -2.70
CA THR A 62 -23.75 -11.97 -2.66
C THR A 62 -23.93 -13.07 -1.61
N GLY A 63 -25.05 -13.09 -0.89
CA GLY A 63 -25.30 -14.05 0.20
C GLY A 63 -24.54 -13.70 1.49
N ILE A 64 -24.08 -12.46 1.64
CA ILE A 64 -23.38 -11.98 2.82
C ILE A 64 -24.37 -11.18 3.66
N THR A 65 -24.41 -11.49 4.95
CA THR A 65 -25.28 -10.82 5.92
C THR A 65 -24.44 -9.83 6.74
N LEU A 66 -24.95 -8.63 6.96
CA LEU A 66 -24.28 -7.62 7.77
C LEU A 66 -24.95 -7.53 9.15
N THR A 67 -24.16 -7.48 10.21
CA THR A 67 -24.65 -7.22 11.57
C THR A 67 -23.80 -6.11 12.17
N LYS A 68 -24.44 -5.05 12.67
CA LYS A 68 -23.76 -3.96 13.37
C LYS A 68 -23.75 -4.23 14.87
N ILE A 69 -22.61 -4.01 15.50
CA ILE A 69 -22.44 -4.06 16.95
C ILE A 69 -21.95 -2.69 17.41
N ASP A 70 -22.83 -1.98 18.12
CA ASP A 70 -22.50 -0.70 18.73
C ASP A 70 -21.82 -0.93 20.09
N PRO A 71 -20.79 -0.14 20.43
CA PRO A 71 -20.12 -0.26 21.71
C PRO A 71 -20.95 0.35 22.83
N LEU A 72 -20.84 -0.25 24.02
CA LEU A 72 -21.41 0.31 25.25
C LEU A 72 -20.55 1.44 25.84
N ILE A 73 -19.28 1.53 25.42
CA ILE A 73 -18.30 2.48 25.92
C ILE A 73 -18.13 3.58 24.86
N GLU A 74 -18.34 4.83 25.27
CA GLU A 74 -18.13 6.00 24.42
C GLU A 74 -16.67 6.07 23.94
N GLY A 75 -16.49 6.40 22.67
CA GLY A 75 -15.16 6.49 22.04
C GLY A 75 -14.59 5.16 21.52
N THR A 76 -15.25 4.01 21.77
CA THR A 76 -14.91 2.76 21.07
C THR A 76 -15.50 2.76 19.66
N THR A 77 -14.80 2.16 18.70
CA THR A 77 -15.28 2.06 17.31
C THR A 77 -16.36 0.97 17.16
N PRO A 78 -17.51 1.25 16.53
CA PRO A 78 -18.50 0.23 16.19
C PRO A 78 -17.97 -0.83 15.23
N ILE A 79 -18.60 -2.00 15.21
CA ILE A 79 -18.17 -3.15 14.41
C ILE A 79 -19.24 -3.52 13.39
N ILE A 80 -18.80 -3.88 12.19
CA ILE A 80 -19.62 -4.63 11.22
C ILE A 80 -19.09 -6.06 11.11
N ILE A 81 -19.94 -7.02 11.48
CA ILE A 81 -19.74 -8.44 11.17
C ILE A 81 -20.33 -8.70 9.78
N ARG A 82 -19.49 -9.12 8.84
CA ARG A 82 -19.84 -9.59 7.51
C ARG A 82 -19.87 -11.12 7.55
N ASP A 83 -21.05 -11.71 7.78
CA ASP A 83 -21.19 -13.17 7.76
C ASP A 83 -21.31 -13.68 6.32
N ALA A 84 -20.20 -14.19 5.80
CA ALA A 84 -20.06 -14.71 4.45
C ALA A 84 -19.95 -16.24 4.41
N ARG A 85 -20.32 -16.94 5.49
CA ARG A 85 -20.32 -18.41 5.53
C ARG A 85 -21.27 -19.03 4.50
N ASN A 86 -22.29 -18.28 4.08
CA ASN A 86 -23.27 -18.64 3.05
C ASN A 86 -23.08 -17.84 1.74
N ALA A 87 -21.91 -17.23 1.53
CA ALA A 87 -21.65 -16.43 0.33
C ALA A 87 -21.79 -17.27 -0.96
N LYS A 88 -22.38 -16.66 -1.99
CA LYS A 88 -22.58 -17.28 -3.30
C LYS A 88 -21.27 -17.47 -4.05
N ASP A 89 -21.22 -18.54 -4.85
CA ASP A 89 -20.12 -18.85 -5.75
C ASP A 89 -20.66 -19.26 -7.14
N PRO A 90 -20.41 -18.48 -8.21
CA PRO A 90 -19.65 -17.23 -8.22
C PRO A 90 -20.41 -16.09 -7.50
N ARG A 91 -19.66 -15.05 -7.08
CA ARG A 91 -20.27 -13.83 -6.51
C ARG A 91 -21.12 -13.11 -7.56
N GLU A 92 -22.37 -12.83 -7.21
CA GLU A 92 -23.31 -12.07 -8.06
C GLU A 92 -23.26 -10.58 -7.71
N LEU A 93 -22.70 -9.75 -8.61
CA LEU A 93 -22.56 -8.30 -8.40
C LEU A 93 -23.55 -7.51 -9.28
N GLY A 94 -24.29 -6.59 -8.67
CA GLY A 94 -25.30 -5.76 -9.34
C GLY A 94 -24.92 -4.28 -9.43
N THR A 95 -25.91 -3.42 -9.67
CA THR A 95 -25.70 -1.99 -9.91
C THR A 95 -25.26 -1.21 -8.67
N GLU A 96 -25.38 -1.79 -7.47
CA GLU A 96 -25.28 -1.11 -6.18
C GLU A 96 -23.97 -0.32 -6.03
N SER A 97 -22.83 -0.92 -6.39
CA SER A 97 -21.51 -0.25 -6.29
C SER A 97 -21.40 1.00 -7.17
N PHE A 98 -22.05 1.01 -8.34
CA PHE A 98 -22.04 2.15 -9.25
C PHE A 98 -23.04 3.23 -8.81
N GLU A 99 -24.17 2.83 -8.26
CA GLU A 99 -25.12 3.75 -7.64
C GLU A 99 -24.46 4.50 -6.46
N MET A 100 -23.67 3.80 -5.64
CA MET A 100 -22.89 4.42 -4.58
C MET A 100 -21.89 5.46 -5.10
N GLN A 101 -21.18 5.14 -6.19
CA GLN A 101 -20.24 6.08 -6.83
C GLN A 101 -20.97 7.35 -7.29
N TYR A 102 -22.12 7.20 -7.93
CA TYR A 102 -22.90 8.33 -8.44
C TYR A 102 -23.42 9.21 -7.30
N LEU A 103 -24.03 8.62 -6.26
CA LEU A 103 -24.54 9.38 -5.11
C LEU A 103 -23.41 10.10 -4.35
N ASN A 104 -22.24 9.48 -4.23
CA ASN A 104 -21.07 10.15 -3.64
C ASN A 104 -20.61 11.36 -4.48
N VAL A 105 -20.69 11.27 -5.81
CA VAL A 105 -20.41 12.41 -6.71
C VAL A 105 -21.46 13.50 -6.56
N ILE A 106 -22.75 13.17 -6.38
CA ILE A 106 -23.80 14.16 -6.12
C ILE A 106 -23.51 14.93 -4.84
N ARG A 107 -23.19 14.24 -3.74
CA ARG A 107 -22.82 14.88 -2.46
C ARG A 107 -21.65 15.85 -2.65
N ALA A 108 -20.61 15.41 -3.36
CA ALA A 108 -19.45 16.23 -3.69
C ALA A 108 -19.81 17.46 -4.55
N ALA A 109 -20.70 17.28 -5.53
CA ALA A 109 -21.18 18.35 -6.40
C ALA A 109 -21.96 19.43 -5.63
N ILE A 110 -22.78 19.01 -4.65
CA ILE A 110 -23.51 19.91 -3.76
C ILE A 110 -22.54 20.75 -2.91
N ASP A 111 -21.52 20.12 -2.30
CA ASP A 111 -20.48 20.82 -1.53
C ASP A 111 -19.73 21.85 -2.40
N ILE A 112 -19.38 21.48 -3.64
CA ILE A 112 -18.72 22.42 -4.57
C ILE A 112 -19.63 23.58 -4.94
N ALA A 113 -20.92 23.32 -5.21
CA ALA A 113 -21.87 24.36 -5.54
C ALA A 113 -22.02 25.37 -4.39
N GLU A 114 -22.05 24.89 -3.15
CA GLU A 114 -22.10 25.74 -1.96
C GLU A 114 -20.81 26.58 -1.80
N ILE A 115 -19.64 25.93 -1.86
CA ILE A 115 -18.32 26.58 -1.74
C ILE A 115 -18.10 27.66 -2.82
N GLU A 116 -18.63 27.44 -4.01
CA GLU A 116 -18.54 28.37 -5.15
C GLU A 116 -19.68 29.42 -5.15
N GLY A 117 -20.51 29.45 -4.11
CA GLY A 117 -21.59 30.43 -3.95
C GLY A 117 -22.67 30.33 -5.03
N LYS A 118 -22.98 29.12 -5.50
CA LYS A 118 -23.99 28.89 -6.54
C LYS A 118 -25.41 28.87 -5.95
N PRO A 119 -26.43 29.26 -6.75
CA PRO A 119 -27.80 29.34 -6.26
C PRO A 119 -28.36 28.00 -5.78
N GLU A 120 -29.31 28.04 -4.83
CA GLU A 120 -30.02 26.86 -4.31
C GLU A 120 -30.70 26.03 -5.41
N ALA A 121 -31.10 26.68 -6.51
CA ALA A 121 -31.66 26.01 -7.68
C ALA A 121 -30.72 24.93 -8.27
N LEU A 122 -29.40 25.16 -8.27
CA LEU A 122 -28.44 24.16 -8.73
C LEU A 122 -28.37 22.96 -7.79
N LYS A 123 -28.39 23.19 -6.46
CA LYS A 123 -28.39 22.11 -5.46
C LYS A 123 -29.69 21.29 -5.54
N THR A 124 -30.82 21.97 -5.79
CA THR A 124 -32.11 21.32 -6.02
C THR A 124 -32.08 20.45 -7.28
N GLU A 125 -31.52 20.95 -8.37
CA GLU A 125 -31.35 20.18 -9.61
C GLU A 125 -30.44 18.96 -9.39
N LEU A 126 -29.32 19.10 -8.68
CA LEU A 126 -28.44 17.97 -8.34
C LEU A 126 -29.17 16.88 -7.54
N LYS A 127 -30.01 17.26 -6.57
CA LYS A 127 -30.83 16.31 -5.81
C LYS A 127 -31.85 15.61 -6.70
N LYS A 128 -32.47 16.35 -7.64
CA LYS A 128 -33.38 15.77 -8.62
C LYS A 128 -32.67 14.75 -9.52
N GLN A 129 -31.47 15.06 -10.01
CA GLN A 129 -30.65 14.12 -10.80
C GLN A 129 -30.36 12.83 -10.01
N ALA A 130 -30.15 12.91 -8.69
CA ALA A 130 -29.99 11.72 -7.85
C ALA A 130 -31.26 10.84 -7.78
N VAL A 131 -32.43 11.47 -7.62
CA VAL A 131 -33.72 10.76 -7.61
C VAL A 131 -33.96 10.10 -8.96
N ASP A 132 -33.85 10.85 -10.05
CA ASP A 132 -34.05 10.34 -11.42
C ASP A 132 -33.10 9.18 -11.74
N PHE A 133 -31.85 9.29 -11.30
CA PHE A 133 -30.85 8.22 -11.47
C PHE A 133 -31.23 6.95 -10.69
N ILE A 134 -31.59 7.05 -9.40
CA ILE A 134 -31.90 5.87 -8.58
C ILE A 134 -33.21 5.19 -9.00
N ASP A 135 -34.18 5.94 -9.53
CA ASP A 135 -35.45 5.39 -10.01
C ASP A 135 -35.32 4.57 -11.31
N SER A 136 -34.33 4.89 -12.15
CA SER A 136 -34.14 4.30 -13.49
C SER A 136 -32.92 3.39 -13.61
N PHE A 137 -31.77 3.79 -13.07
CA PHE A 137 -30.47 3.17 -13.38
C PHE A 137 -30.42 1.68 -13.09
N HIS A 138 -30.98 1.25 -11.95
CA HIS A 138 -31.04 -0.17 -11.60
C HIS A 138 -31.80 -0.97 -12.66
N LYS A 139 -33.02 -0.55 -13.01
CA LYS A 139 -33.89 -1.24 -13.98
C LYS A 139 -33.25 -1.30 -15.36
N ASP A 140 -32.59 -0.22 -15.77
CA ASP A 140 -31.92 -0.11 -17.06
C ASP A 140 -30.67 -1.00 -17.17
N ASN A 141 -30.14 -1.47 -16.03
CA ASN A 141 -28.86 -2.16 -15.96
C ASN A 141 -28.89 -3.51 -15.23
N GLU A 142 -30.03 -3.95 -14.68
CA GLU A 142 -30.12 -5.19 -13.88
C GLU A 142 -29.68 -6.46 -14.64
N LYS A 143 -29.76 -6.42 -15.98
CA LYS A 143 -29.38 -7.52 -16.88
C LYS A 143 -27.97 -7.37 -17.46
N ASN A 144 -27.29 -6.25 -17.19
CA ASN A 144 -25.98 -5.95 -17.73
C ASN A 144 -24.88 -6.50 -16.80
N SER A 145 -23.77 -6.92 -17.39
CA SER A 145 -22.57 -7.24 -16.62
C SER A 145 -21.94 -5.97 -16.04
N GLN A 146 -21.19 -6.10 -14.93
CA GLN A 146 -20.42 -5.00 -14.33
C GLN A 146 -19.56 -4.23 -15.36
N MET A 147 -18.97 -4.93 -16.34
CA MET A 147 -18.16 -4.30 -17.38
C MET A 147 -18.99 -3.43 -18.34
N GLN A 148 -20.25 -3.79 -18.59
CA GLN A 148 -21.18 -3.00 -19.40
C GLN A 148 -21.78 -1.83 -18.60
N ILE A 149 -21.95 -1.98 -17.29
CA ILE A 149 -22.49 -0.93 -16.42
C ILE A 149 -21.44 0.19 -16.17
N SER A 150 -20.15 -0.16 -16.08
CA SER A 150 -19.08 0.80 -15.74
C SER A 150 -18.99 2.01 -16.68
N PRO A 151 -19.08 1.88 -18.03
CA PRO A 151 -19.20 3.03 -18.92
C PRO A 151 -20.44 3.89 -18.65
N ASN A 152 -21.61 3.27 -18.43
CA ASN A 152 -22.87 3.98 -18.23
C ASN A 152 -22.81 4.91 -17.01
N VAL A 153 -22.23 4.47 -15.89
CA VAL A 153 -22.09 5.34 -14.72
C VAL A 153 -21.06 6.46 -14.94
N LYS A 154 -19.99 6.21 -15.72
CA LYS A 154 -19.01 7.26 -16.07
C LYS A 154 -19.66 8.37 -16.88
N ASP A 155 -20.53 8.01 -17.83
CA ASP A 155 -21.28 8.97 -18.64
C ASP A 155 -22.22 9.80 -17.74
N LYS A 156 -22.96 9.16 -16.83
CA LYS A 156 -23.83 9.85 -15.87
C LYS A 156 -23.05 10.78 -14.92
N ILE A 157 -21.88 10.37 -14.44
CA ILE A 157 -20.98 11.24 -13.65
C ILE A 157 -20.48 12.42 -14.50
N ASN A 158 -20.20 12.20 -15.78
CA ASN A 158 -19.78 13.25 -16.69
C ASN A 158 -20.91 14.25 -16.97
N ASP A 159 -22.18 13.82 -17.00
CA ASP A 159 -23.34 14.71 -17.09
C ASP A 159 -23.41 15.67 -15.89
N ILE A 160 -23.11 15.18 -14.68
CA ILE A 160 -22.97 16.04 -13.49
C ILE A 160 -21.84 17.05 -13.66
N ALA A 161 -20.70 16.62 -14.23
CA ALA A 161 -19.60 17.54 -14.48
C ALA A 161 -20.00 18.66 -15.46
N ILE A 162 -20.71 18.31 -16.54
CA ILE A 162 -21.24 19.25 -17.53
C ILE A 162 -22.25 20.21 -16.89
N LEU A 163 -23.15 19.71 -16.05
CA LEU A 163 -24.13 20.53 -15.33
C LEU A 163 -23.43 21.61 -14.48
N LEU A 164 -22.39 21.23 -13.73
CA LEU A 164 -21.60 22.17 -12.93
C LEU A 164 -20.83 23.18 -13.81
N GLU A 165 -20.24 22.73 -14.93
CA GLU A 165 -19.54 23.61 -15.89
C GLU A 165 -20.50 24.66 -16.48
N ASN A 166 -21.71 24.24 -16.90
CA ASN A 166 -22.75 25.13 -17.43
C ASN A 166 -23.24 26.16 -16.40
N ASN A 167 -23.12 25.85 -15.11
CA ASN A 167 -23.39 26.78 -14.01
C ASN A 167 -22.15 27.60 -13.59
N GLY A 168 -21.13 27.63 -14.44
CA GLY A 168 -19.95 28.49 -14.29
C GLY A 168 -18.96 28.03 -13.22
N ILE A 169 -18.96 26.73 -12.85
CA ILE A 169 -17.91 26.16 -11.99
C ILE A 169 -16.73 25.78 -12.89
N LYS A 170 -15.53 26.24 -12.55
CA LYS A 170 -14.28 25.90 -13.26
C LYS A 170 -13.58 24.70 -12.63
N GLU A 171 -12.76 24.02 -13.42
CA GLU A 171 -11.98 22.83 -13.00
C GLU A 171 -12.83 21.71 -12.37
N VAL A 172 -14.06 21.49 -12.85
CA VAL A 172 -15.06 20.62 -12.21
C VAL A 172 -14.53 19.22 -11.92
N HIS A 173 -13.91 18.54 -12.89
CA HIS A 173 -13.40 17.18 -12.67
C HIS A 173 -12.34 17.12 -11.55
N LYS A 174 -11.50 18.14 -11.42
CA LYS A 174 -10.49 18.22 -10.35
C LYS A 174 -11.16 18.44 -9.00
N LYS A 175 -12.15 19.33 -8.93
CA LYS A 175 -12.91 19.60 -7.71
C LYS A 175 -13.69 18.37 -7.26
N LEU A 176 -14.43 17.72 -8.16
CA LEU A 176 -15.18 16.49 -7.87
C LEU A 176 -14.27 15.36 -7.39
N ASN A 177 -13.10 15.17 -8.02
CA ASN A 177 -12.15 14.14 -7.61
C ASN A 177 -11.65 14.32 -6.16
N VAL A 178 -11.56 15.55 -5.67
CA VAL A 178 -11.14 15.82 -4.28
C VAL A 178 -12.33 15.80 -3.34
N ALA A 179 -13.40 16.52 -3.68
CA ALA A 179 -14.58 16.67 -2.83
C ALA A 179 -15.27 15.34 -2.52
N LYS A 180 -15.31 14.39 -3.48
CA LYS A 180 -15.91 13.06 -3.27
C LYS A 180 -15.19 12.22 -2.23
N ASP A 181 -13.89 12.44 -2.03
CA ASP A 181 -13.11 11.67 -1.07
C ASP A 181 -13.21 12.31 0.32
N PHE A 182 -13.42 13.63 0.42
CA PHE A 182 -13.81 14.29 1.69
C PHE A 182 -15.19 13.84 2.18
N GLN A 183 -16.07 13.35 1.30
CA GLN A 183 -17.40 12.90 1.71
C GLN A 183 -17.38 11.74 2.71
N ASN A 184 -16.34 10.88 2.71
CA ASN A 184 -16.21 9.80 3.70
C ASN A 184 -16.35 10.30 5.15
N PHE A 185 -15.95 11.54 5.44
CA PHE A 185 -16.06 12.11 6.78
C PHE A 185 -17.49 12.43 7.24
N ASN A 186 -18.52 12.21 6.42
CA ASN A 186 -19.90 12.27 6.89
C ASN A 186 -20.51 10.89 7.14
N ASP A 187 -19.76 9.82 6.88
CA ASP A 187 -20.26 8.45 6.97
C ASP A 187 -19.63 7.76 8.19
N GLU A 188 -20.39 6.92 8.87
CA GLU A 188 -19.88 6.16 10.01
C GLU A 188 -18.85 5.12 9.57
N HIS A 189 -17.66 5.14 10.19
CA HIS A 189 -16.61 4.16 9.93
C HIS A 189 -16.54 3.11 11.05
N CYS A 190 -16.55 1.84 10.67
CA CYS A 190 -16.55 0.70 11.59
C CYS A 190 -15.27 -0.14 11.44
N ASN A 191 -14.92 -0.86 12.50
CA ASN A 191 -14.04 -2.03 12.39
C ASN A 191 -14.83 -3.17 11.73
N ILE A 192 -14.17 -4.02 10.95
CA ILE A 192 -14.87 -5.03 10.14
C ILE A 192 -14.31 -6.41 10.47
N ALA A 193 -15.19 -7.37 10.76
CA ALA A 193 -14.84 -8.80 10.77
C ALA A 193 -15.63 -9.52 9.69
N THR A 194 -14.97 -10.32 8.85
CA THR A 194 -15.62 -11.14 7.82
C THR A 194 -15.45 -12.61 8.16
N LEU A 195 -16.57 -13.32 8.28
CA LEU A 195 -16.62 -14.73 8.62
C LEU A 195 -16.78 -15.56 7.34
N SER A 196 -15.89 -16.51 7.10
CA SER A 196 -15.94 -17.42 5.94
C SER A 196 -15.86 -18.86 6.40
N ASN A 197 -16.43 -19.79 5.63
CA ASN A 197 -16.26 -21.22 5.86
C ASN A 197 -15.18 -21.79 4.93
N ILE A 198 -14.21 -22.51 5.48
CA ILE A 198 -13.10 -23.11 4.71
C ILE A 198 -12.94 -24.57 5.08
N LYS A 199 -12.85 -25.44 4.07
CA LYS A 199 -12.57 -26.86 4.24
C LYS A 199 -11.07 -27.12 4.37
N ASP A 200 -10.69 -27.90 5.36
CA ASP A 200 -9.32 -28.41 5.49
C ASP A 200 -9.04 -29.60 4.54
N LYS A 201 -7.82 -30.13 4.60
CA LYS A 201 -7.39 -31.27 3.75
C LYS A 201 -8.20 -32.55 3.96
N ASN A 202 -8.89 -32.68 5.09
CA ASN A 202 -9.75 -33.82 5.41
C ASN A 202 -11.23 -33.51 5.11
N GLY A 203 -11.54 -32.35 4.55
CA GLY A 203 -12.90 -31.90 4.23
C GLY A 203 -13.69 -31.36 5.42
N LYS A 204 -13.06 -31.18 6.60
CA LYS A 204 -13.70 -30.59 7.77
C LYS A 204 -13.83 -29.08 7.58
N ASP A 205 -15.00 -28.55 7.92
CA ASP A 205 -15.31 -27.12 7.87
C ASP A 205 -14.70 -26.37 9.07
N HIS A 206 -14.13 -25.20 8.80
CA HIS A 206 -13.56 -24.27 9.77
C HIS A 206 -14.09 -22.86 9.52
N THR A 207 -14.46 -22.15 10.58
CA THR A 207 -14.80 -20.73 10.45
C THR A 207 -13.52 -19.91 10.49
N VAL A 208 -13.25 -19.20 9.41
CA VAL A 208 -12.13 -18.28 9.27
C VAL A 208 -12.64 -16.85 9.43
N ILE A 209 -11.86 -16.04 10.15
CA ILE A 209 -12.11 -14.62 10.35
C ILE A 209 -11.01 -13.82 9.66
N GLU A 210 -11.41 -12.92 8.76
CA GLU A 210 -10.60 -11.79 8.31
C GLU A 210 -11.13 -10.52 8.96
N ALA A 211 -10.38 -9.96 9.91
CA ALA A 211 -10.75 -8.76 10.65
C ALA A 211 -9.82 -7.59 10.31
N GLU A 212 -10.35 -6.37 10.27
CA GLU A 212 -9.63 -5.12 10.01
C GLU A 212 -9.96 -4.12 11.12
N VAL A 213 -8.94 -3.72 11.87
CA VAL A 213 -9.01 -2.69 12.90
C VAL A 213 -8.46 -1.40 12.32
N ALA A 214 -9.27 -0.35 12.27
CA ALA A 214 -8.89 0.94 11.74
C ALA A 214 -7.94 1.69 12.69
N LEU A 215 -6.85 2.24 12.17
CA LEU A 215 -6.12 3.30 12.86
C LEU A 215 -6.85 4.62 12.63
N LYS A 216 -7.70 4.99 13.57
CA LYS A 216 -8.39 6.28 13.61
C LYS A 216 -7.62 7.26 14.49
N GLY A 217 -7.83 8.55 14.26
CA GLY A 217 -7.13 9.61 14.99
C GLY A 217 -5.78 9.99 14.39
N ILE A 218 -5.21 11.04 14.99
CA ILE A 218 -3.95 11.68 14.59
C ILE A 218 -3.18 12.09 15.85
N THR A 219 -1.87 12.23 15.75
CA THR A 219 -1.01 12.64 16.87
C THR A 219 -1.29 14.07 17.30
N ASP A 220 -0.90 14.45 18.51
CA ASP A 220 -1.09 15.83 18.99
C ASP A 220 -0.34 16.87 18.13
N GLU A 221 0.83 16.51 17.59
CA GLU A 221 1.57 17.36 16.63
C GLU A 221 0.75 17.56 15.34
N GLN A 222 0.06 16.51 14.86
CA GLN A 222 -0.83 16.61 13.71
C GLN A 222 -2.12 17.38 14.04
N LYS A 223 -2.69 17.24 15.25
CA LYS A 223 -3.83 18.07 15.69
C LYS A 223 -3.48 19.55 15.67
N ALA A 224 -2.26 19.91 16.10
CA ALA A 224 -1.75 21.27 16.06
C ALA A 224 -1.59 21.82 14.63
N GLU A 225 -1.31 20.97 13.64
CA GLU A 225 -1.33 21.36 12.21
C GLU A 225 -2.72 21.78 11.75
N TYR A 226 -3.78 21.11 12.22
CA TYR A 226 -5.16 21.47 11.89
C TYR A 226 -5.66 22.68 12.69
N GLN A 227 -5.32 22.79 13.98
CA GLN A 227 -5.69 23.94 14.82
C GLN A 227 -5.11 25.26 14.26
N ASN A 228 -3.83 25.24 13.88
CA ASN A 228 -3.13 26.43 13.37
C ASN A 228 -3.00 26.42 11.84
N ARG A 229 -3.87 25.69 11.13
CA ARG A 229 -3.76 25.44 9.67
C ARG A 229 -3.66 26.71 8.84
N ALA A 230 -4.32 27.80 9.26
CA ALA A 230 -4.26 29.08 8.57
C ALA A 230 -2.82 29.59 8.40
N ASP A 231 -1.93 29.24 9.33
CA ASP A 231 -0.52 29.62 9.31
C ASP A 231 0.40 28.61 8.61
N LYS A 232 -0.11 27.43 8.26
CA LYS A 232 0.67 26.34 7.69
C LYS A 232 0.78 26.45 6.18
N ASP A 233 1.98 26.23 5.67
CA ASP A 233 2.29 26.30 4.24
C ASP A 233 1.46 25.35 3.38
N TRP A 234 1.26 24.11 3.86
CA TRP A 234 0.49 23.11 3.12
C TRP A 234 -0.93 23.59 2.86
N PHE A 235 -1.53 24.27 3.83
CA PHE A 235 -2.88 24.81 3.74
C PHE A 235 -2.89 26.11 2.93
N LYS A 236 -1.98 27.06 3.20
CA LYS A 236 -1.87 28.33 2.45
C LYS A 236 -1.74 28.11 0.94
N LYS A 237 -0.99 27.10 0.53
CA LYS A 237 -0.72 26.76 -0.88
C LYS A 237 -1.84 25.93 -1.54
N MET A 238 -2.87 25.51 -0.79
CA MET A 238 -4.08 24.92 -1.37
C MET A 238 -4.97 25.98 -2.03
N PRO A 239 -5.68 25.67 -3.12
CA PRO A 239 -6.73 26.52 -3.65
C PRO A 239 -7.79 26.85 -2.60
N SER A 240 -8.41 28.03 -2.69
CA SER A 240 -9.42 28.50 -1.72
C SER A 240 -10.58 27.52 -1.52
N TRP A 241 -11.09 26.93 -2.60
CA TRP A 241 -12.18 25.95 -2.54
C TRP A 241 -11.78 24.68 -1.77
N GLU A 242 -10.53 24.23 -1.90
CA GLU A 242 -10.04 23.03 -1.21
C GLU A 242 -9.77 23.33 0.27
N ARG A 243 -9.31 24.56 0.59
CA ARG A 243 -9.21 25.03 1.98
C ARG A 243 -10.56 25.06 2.68
N GLN A 244 -11.65 25.38 1.96
CA GLN A 244 -12.99 25.32 2.53
C GLN A 244 -13.43 23.89 2.85
N LEU A 245 -13.13 22.91 1.99
CA LEU A 245 -13.34 21.49 2.31
C LEU A 245 -12.54 21.07 3.54
N VAL A 246 -11.25 21.43 3.61
CA VAL A 246 -10.43 21.14 4.80
C VAL A 246 -11.02 21.80 6.04
N ASN A 247 -11.48 23.05 5.96
CA ASN A 247 -12.12 23.74 7.07
C ASN A 247 -13.40 23.03 7.54
N LYS A 248 -14.24 22.56 6.60
CA LYS A 248 -15.47 21.84 6.89
C LYS A 248 -15.23 20.58 7.71
N TYR A 249 -14.16 19.83 7.42
CA TYR A 249 -13.87 18.54 8.04
C TYR A 249 -12.70 18.55 9.05
N ALA A 250 -12.13 19.71 9.38
CA ALA A 250 -10.95 19.81 10.24
C ALA A 250 -11.23 19.30 11.67
N GLU A 251 -12.41 19.58 12.22
CA GLU A 251 -12.79 19.09 13.55
C GLU A 251 -12.95 17.57 13.54
N THR A 252 -13.71 17.02 12.59
CA THR A 252 -13.89 15.58 12.41
C THR A 252 -12.56 14.82 12.29
N ILE A 253 -11.58 15.38 11.56
CA ILE A 253 -10.25 14.77 11.43
C ILE A 253 -9.48 14.81 12.76
N LYS A 254 -9.63 15.88 13.56
CA LYS A 254 -8.95 16.02 14.86
C LYS A 254 -9.57 15.15 15.95
N GLU A 255 -10.89 15.03 15.96
CA GLU A 255 -11.65 14.16 16.87
C GLU A 255 -11.23 12.70 16.72
N GLY A 256 -10.88 12.32 15.48
CA GLY A 256 -10.19 11.06 15.23
C GLY A 256 -11.12 9.86 15.18
N GLU A 257 -12.37 10.07 14.79
CA GLU A 257 -13.38 8.99 14.65
C GLU A 257 -13.36 8.32 13.27
N HIS A 258 -12.60 8.88 12.33
CA HIS A 258 -12.59 8.46 10.93
C HIS A 258 -11.19 8.07 10.44
N VAL A 259 -11.16 7.09 9.55
CA VAL A 259 -10.00 6.77 8.71
C VAL A 259 -9.87 7.84 7.64
N ILE A 260 -8.67 8.35 7.40
CA ILE A 260 -8.47 9.31 6.31
C ILE A 260 -8.38 8.57 4.97
N PRO A 261 -9.22 8.92 3.98
CA PRO A 261 -9.24 8.25 2.68
C PRO A 261 -7.93 8.38 1.91
N THR A 262 -7.57 7.31 1.21
CA THR A 262 -6.28 7.21 0.51
C THR A 262 -6.01 8.23 -0.59
N GLN A 263 -7.05 8.90 -1.10
CA GLN A 263 -6.89 9.90 -2.16
C GLN A 263 -6.57 11.30 -1.62
N LEU A 264 -6.78 11.55 -0.33
CA LEU A 264 -6.50 12.84 0.32
C LEU A 264 -5.02 12.98 0.71
N ARG A 265 -4.09 12.56 -0.15
CA ARG A 265 -2.64 12.46 0.16
C ARG A 265 -1.94 13.80 0.40
N GLN A 266 -2.63 14.90 0.14
CA GLN A 266 -2.14 16.26 0.36
C GLN A 266 -2.42 16.80 1.77
N ILE A 267 -3.26 16.13 2.58
CA ILE A 267 -3.56 16.56 3.95
C ILE A 267 -2.78 15.74 4.99
N VAL A 268 -2.63 16.29 6.19
CA VAL A 268 -1.91 15.67 7.33
C VAL A 268 -2.63 14.41 7.83
N GLY A 269 -1.89 13.37 8.25
CA GLY A 269 -2.41 12.13 8.82
C GLY A 269 -2.12 10.89 7.96
N MET A 270 -2.03 9.71 8.58
CA MET A 270 -1.93 8.44 7.84
C MET A 270 -3.21 8.17 7.05
N LYS A 271 -3.06 7.44 5.94
CA LYS A 271 -4.14 7.22 4.98
C LYS A 271 -4.46 5.73 4.90
N ASN A 272 -5.74 5.37 4.89
CA ASN A 272 -6.20 3.98 4.73
C ASN A 272 -5.42 3.00 5.62
N ALA A 273 -5.28 3.32 6.91
CA ALA A 273 -4.40 2.61 7.84
C ALA A 273 -5.21 1.64 8.70
N PHE A 274 -4.83 0.36 8.67
CA PHE A 274 -5.51 -0.72 9.38
C PHE A 274 -4.54 -1.81 9.84
N GLU A 275 -4.89 -2.53 10.91
CA GLU A 275 -4.32 -3.86 11.17
C GLU A 275 -5.31 -4.93 10.73
N LYS A 276 -4.85 -5.78 9.82
CA LYS A 276 -5.55 -6.99 9.46
C LYS A 276 -5.21 -8.11 10.43
N ILE A 277 -6.21 -8.87 10.85
CA ILE A 277 -6.11 -10.03 11.72
C ILE A 277 -6.73 -11.21 10.98
N THR A 278 -5.99 -12.31 10.90
CA THR A 278 -6.48 -13.59 10.37
C THR A 278 -6.57 -14.58 11.51
N ALA A 279 -7.73 -15.19 11.67
CA ALA A 279 -7.96 -16.13 12.75
C ALA A 279 -8.87 -17.29 12.34
N ILE A 280 -8.83 -18.36 13.13
CA ILE A 280 -9.72 -19.52 12.98
C ILE A 280 -10.51 -19.69 14.28
N ALA A 281 -11.81 -19.91 14.15
CA ALA A 281 -12.67 -20.32 15.25
C ALA A 281 -12.94 -21.83 15.16
N GLU A 282 -12.73 -22.50 16.28
CA GLU A 282 -13.15 -23.88 16.50
C GLU A 282 -14.30 -23.91 17.52
N GLU A 283 -15.19 -24.89 17.40
CA GLU A 283 -16.33 -25.04 18.30
C GLU A 283 -15.87 -25.13 19.76
N ASN A 284 -16.50 -24.34 20.64
CA ASN A 284 -16.20 -24.26 22.07
C ASN A 284 -14.75 -23.87 22.43
N LYS A 285 -14.03 -23.20 21.52
CA LYS A 285 -12.69 -22.67 21.79
C LYS A 285 -12.62 -21.17 21.48
N PRO A 286 -11.76 -20.42 22.18
CA PRO A 286 -11.43 -19.05 21.78
C PRO A 286 -10.89 -19.01 20.36
N ILE A 287 -11.16 -17.92 19.63
CA ILE A 287 -10.56 -17.64 18.34
C ILE A 287 -9.02 -17.74 18.42
N GLU A 288 -8.42 -18.53 17.53
CA GLU A 288 -6.99 -18.67 17.35
C GLU A 288 -6.51 -17.65 16.30
N ILE A 289 -5.79 -16.61 16.73
CA ILE A 289 -5.14 -15.66 15.81
C ILE A 289 -3.90 -16.34 15.21
N ILE A 290 -3.91 -16.53 13.89
CA ILE A 290 -2.83 -17.22 13.18
C ILE A 290 -1.91 -16.27 12.41
N HIS A 291 -2.38 -15.05 12.13
CA HIS A 291 -1.61 -14.01 11.46
C HIS A 291 -2.18 -12.62 11.77
N ASN A 292 -1.32 -11.62 11.78
CA ASN A 292 -1.70 -10.21 11.88
C ASN A 292 -0.76 -9.34 11.05
N SER A 293 -1.24 -8.23 10.51
CA SER A 293 -0.46 -7.39 9.61
C SER A 293 -0.97 -5.96 9.57
N LYS A 294 -0.07 -4.99 9.79
CA LYS A 294 -0.39 -3.57 9.66
C LYS A 294 -0.18 -3.11 8.22
N HIS A 295 -1.15 -2.40 7.68
CA HIS A 295 -1.08 -1.85 6.34
C HIS A 295 -1.63 -0.43 6.24
N ALA A 296 -1.14 0.30 5.25
CA ALA A 296 -1.58 1.67 4.99
C ALA A 296 -1.44 2.08 3.52
N GLY A 297 -2.07 3.21 3.18
CA GLY A 297 -1.60 4.06 2.09
C GLY A 297 -0.20 4.60 2.36
N THR A 298 0.44 5.14 1.34
CA THR A 298 1.81 5.65 1.47
C THR A 298 1.91 6.75 2.55
N LEU A 299 2.97 6.67 3.37
CA LEU A 299 3.29 7.74 4.33
C LEU A 299 3.65 9.06 3.63
N ALA A 300 4.17 8.96 2.40
CA ALA A 300 4.62 10.10 1.62
C ALA A 300 3.46 10.99 1.14
N SER A 301 3.57 12.28 1.38
CA SER A 301 2.61 13.27 0.89
C SER A 301 2.91 13.71 -0.54
N ILE A 302 1.85 14.07 -1.27
CA ILE A 302 1.91 14.75 -2.56
C ILE A 302 1.40 16.19 -2.48
N SER A 303 1.54 16.86 -1.33
CA SER A 303 1.23 18.29 -1.18
C SER A 303 1.81 19.12 -2.35
N ARG A 304 1.20 20.25 -2.67
CA ARG A 304 1.59 21.09 -3.81
C ARG A 304 2.97 21.72 -3.66
N ASP A 305 3.52 21.72 -2.46
CA ASP A 305 4.82 22.29 -2.13
C ASP A 305 5.77 21.27 -1.52
N LYS A 306 7.05 21.37 -1.90
CA LYS A 306 8.08 20.38 -1.56
C LYS A 306 8.36 20.30 -0.06
N GLU A 307 8.34 21.44 0.64
CA GLU A 307 8.60 21.50 2.07
C GLU A 307 7.48 20.82 2.86
N SER A 308 6.22 21.12 2.54
CA SER A 308 5.10 20.42 3.17
C SER A 308 5.02 18.96 2.79
N GLN A 309 5.45 18.56 1.58
CA GLN A 309 5.54 17.14 1.25
C GLN A 309 6.40 16.39 2.28
N GLN A 310 7.59 16.90 2.57
CA GLN A 310 8.46 16.27 3.58
C GLN A 310 7.86 16.40 4.98
N ARG A 311 7.40 17.58 5.40
CA ARG A 311 6.81 17.78 6.74
C ARG A 311 5.64 16.84 7.02
N ILE A 312 4.70 16.73 6.07
CA ILE A 312 3.56 15.81 6.22
C ILE A 312 4.04 14.36 6.22
N THR A 313 5.03 14.01 5.39
CA THR A 313 5.60 12.65 5.39
C THR A 313 6.25 12.30 6.74
N ASP A 314 7.00 13.24 7.33
CA ASP A 314 7.62 13.06 8.64
C ASP A 314 6.56 12.92 9.74
N LEU A 315 5.50 13.74 9.71
CA LEU A 315 4.37 13.64 10.64
C LEU A 315 3.64 12.30 10.53
N ASN A 316 3.37 11.83 9.31
CA ASN A 316 2.74 10.53 9.07
C ASN A 316 3.63 9.38 9.56
N THR A 317 4.95 9.52 9.42
CA THR A 317 5.92 8.51 9.86
C THR A 317 6.02 8.46 11.38
N LYS A 318 5.97 9.62 12.06
CA LYS A 318 5.86 9.71 13.51
C LYS A 318 4.57 9.08 14.03
N GLN A 319 3.44 9.33 13.36
CA GLN A 319 2.16 8.68 13.69
C GLN A 319 2.28 7.16 13.57
N ALA A 320 2.90 6.66 12.49
CA ALA A 320 3.14 5.23 12.33
C ALA A 320 4.01 4.68 13.45
N GLN A 321 5.09 5.38 13.84
CA GLN A 321 5.96 4.98 14.94
C GLN A 321 5.23 4.98 16.29
N GLU A 322 4.39 5.97 16.57
CA GLU A 322 3.54 5.99 17.77
C GLU A 322 2.59 4.79 17.81
N TRP A 323 2.02 4.42 16.66
CA TRP A 323 1.18 3.21 16.53
C TRP A 323 1.95 1.90 16.73
N MET A 324 3.26 1.86 16.44
CA MET A 324 4.10 0.70 16.76
C MET A 324 4.43 0.60 18.27
N GLY A 325 4.25 1.69 19.02
CA GLY A 325 4.62 1.78 20.43
C GLY A 325 6.12 1.59 20.65
N ASP A 326 6.47 0.67 21.53
CA ASP A 326 7.87 0.33 21.85
C ASP A 326 8.61 -0.41 20.72
N HIS A 327 7.90 -0.83 19.69
CA HIS A 327 8.49 -1.50 18.53
C HIS A 327 9.06 -0.50 17.54
N LYS A 328 10.20 -0.84 16.93
CA LYS A 328 10.74 -0.05 15.82
C LYS A 328 9.93 -0.27 14.55
N LEU A 329 9.50 0.83 13.91
CA LEU A 329 8.81 0.78 12.62
C LEU A 329 9.69 0.19 11.51
N HIS A 330 9.18 -0.83 10.83
CA HIS A 330 9.74 -1.35 9.58
C HIS A 330 8.77 -1.10 8.42
N ALA A 331 9.01 -0.06 7.62
CA ALA A 331 8.20 0.20 6.44
C ALA A 331 8.57 -0.74 5.29
N ASN A 332 7.59 -1.50 4.78
CA ASN A 332 7.70 -2.25 3.55
C ASN A 332 6.83 -1.63 2.44
N THR A 333 7.48 -1.03 1.46
CA THR A 333 6.79 -0.42 0.31
C THR A 333 6.67 -1.40 -0.86
N LEU A 334 5.52 -1.36 -1.55
CA LEU A 334 5.20 -2.25 -2.68
C LEU A 334 5.28 -1.53 -4.03
N ASN A 335 6.02 -0.42 -4.07
CA ASN A 335 6.05 0.52 -5.16
C ASN A 335 7.12 0.14 -6.21
N SER A 336 7.08 0.81 -7.36
CA SER A 336 7.95 0.52 -8.52
C SER A 336 9.45 0.83 -8.30
N GLY A 337 9.88 1.18 -7.08
CA GLY A 337 11.27 1.54 -6.74
C GLY A 337 11.64 3.00 -7.05
N ALA A 338 12.84 3.42 -6.62
CA ALA A 338 13.31 4.82 -6.65
C ALA A 338 14.05 5.24 -7.94
N ALA A 339 14.25 4.36 -8.91
CA ALA A 339 15.08 4.69 -10.07
C ALA A 339 14.35 5.65 -11.03
N ASN A 340 14.69 6.94 -10.91
CA ASN A 340 14.06 8.07 -11.59
C ASN A 340 14.15 8.04 -13.13
N PHE A 341 15.04 7.24 -13.71
CA PHE A 341 15.31 7.24 -15.15
C PHE A 341 14.34 6.38 -15.98
N VAL A 342 13.54 5.49 -15.36
CA VAL A 342 12.67 4.51 -16.06
C VAL A 342 11.27 4.36 -15.45
N VAL A 343 11.06 4.82 -14.21
CA VAL A 343 9.81 4.64 -13.46
C VAL A 343 8.91 5.86 -13.61
N PRO A 344 7.57 5.69 -13.70
CA PRO A 344 6.66 6.82 -13.60
C PRO A 344 6.99 7.67 -12.37
N HIS A 345 7.21 8.98 -12.60
CA HIS A 345 7.68 9.95 -11.61
C HIS A 345 7.01 9.89 -10.21
N PRO A 346 5.72 9.50 -10.05
CA PRO A 346 5.09 9.44 -8.73
C PRO A 346 5.64 8.34 -7.79
N ASP A 347 5.78 7.09 -8.25
CA ASP A 347 6.15 5.96 -7.37
C ASP A 347 7.56 6.15 -6.77
N ALA A 348 8.52 6.57 -7.59
CA ALA A 348 9.91 6.79 -7.16
C ALA A 348 10.03 7.91 -6.12
N LYS A 349 9.22 8.97 -6.27
CA LYS A 349 9.16 10.06 -5.31
C LYS A 349 8.59 9.61 -3.97
N LEU A 350 7.51 8.82 -3.97
CA LEU A 350 6.91 8.28 -2.74
C LEU A 350 7.92 7.42 -1.96
N VAL A 351 8.62 6.53 -2.66
CA VAL A 351 9.68 5.66 -2.11
C VAL A 351 10.80 6.49 -1.48
N THR A 352 11.24 7.56 -2.16
CA THR A 352 12.32 8.43 -1.68
C THR A 352 11.92 9.22 -0.42
N LEU A 353 10.73 9.83 -0.42
CA LEU A 353 10.21 10.58 0.73
C LEU A 353 10.00 9.68 1.94
N THR A 354 9.41 8.50 1.72
CA THR A 354 9.17 7.50 2.78
C THR A 354 10.49 7.05 3.39
N LYS A 355 11.49 6.67 2.56
CA LYS A 355 12.80 6.25 3.06
C LYS A 355 13.43 7.31 3.97
N ARG A 356 13.47 8.57 3.51
CA ARG A 356 14.05 9.67 4.29
C ARG A 356 13.35 9.85 5.64
N ALA A 357 12.02 9.81 5.67
CA ALA A 357 11.27 9.98 6.91
C ALA A 357 11.45 8.79 7.88
N ILE A 358 11.59 7.58 7.34
CA ILE A 358 11.90 6.38 8.14
C ILE A 358 13.28 6.49 8.79
N ASP A 359 14.27 6.99 8.06
CA ASP A 359 15.61 7.25 8.60
C ASP A 359 15.54 8.25 9.78
N HIS A 360 14.66 9.26 9.73
CA HIS A 360 14.48 10.26 10.81
C HIS A 360 13.89 9.69 12.09
N VAL A 361 13.07 8.63 12.03
CA VAL A 361 12.51 7.96 13.22
C VAL A 361 13.35 6.76 13.67
N GLY A 362 14.52 6.53 13.06
CA GLY A 362 15.38 5.37 13.36
C GLY A 362 14.74 4.02 13.00
N GLY A 363 13.82 4.03 12.04
CA GLY A 363 13.11 2.85 11.56
C GLY A 363 13.88 2.09 10.49
N ARG A 364 13.23 1.08 9.90
CA ARG A 364 13.76 0.25 8.82
C ARG A 364 12.98 0.41 7.56
N TYR A 365 13.68 0.36 6.43
CA TYR A 365 13.08 0.54 5.13
C TYR A 365 13.35 -0.64 4.17
N THR A 366 12.28 -1.19 3.62
CA THR A 366 12.29 -2.19 2.56
C THR A 366 11.35 -1.74 1.43
N ASN A 367 11.72 -2.01 0.17
CA ASN A 367 10.81 -1.93 -0.98
C ASN A 367 10.81 -3.28 -1.72
N THR A 368 9.68 -3.98 -1.65
CA THR A 368 9.40 -5.18 -2.43
C THR A 368 8.43 -4.83 -3.55
N ALA A 369 8.91 -4.54 -4.76
CA ALA A 369 8.01 -4.14 -5.85
C ALA A 369 7.04 -5.28 -6.22
N PHE A 370 5.75 -4.96 -6.40
CA PHE A 370 4.68 -5.95 -6.68
C PHE A 370 4.14 -5.91 -8.12
N ASN A 371 4.81 -5.19 -9.01
CA ASN A 371 4.45 -5.09 -10.43
C ASN A 371 5.56 -5.67 -11.31
N LYS A 372 5.53 -5.42 -12.61
CA LYS A 372 6.58 -5.88 -13.54
C LYS A 372 8.00 -5.45 -13.14
N PHE A 373 8.16 -4.32 -12.45
CA PHE A 373 9.47 -3.82 -12.00
C PHE A 373 10.11 -4.70 -10.93
N ARG A 374 9.33 -5.56 -10.26
CA ARG A 374 9.89 -6.60 -9.41
C ARG A 374 10.94 -7.39 -10.15
N LYS A 375 10.74 -7.68 -11.44
CA LYS A 375 11.67 -8.49 -12.22
C LYS A 375 13.03 -7.83 -12.41
N ILE A 376 13.24 -6.58 -12.01
CA ILE A 376 14.54 -5.92 -12.13
C ILE A 376 15.07 -5.63 -10.72
N ALA A 377 16.26 -6.14 -10.41
CA ALA A 377 16.82 -6.05 -9.05
C ALA A 377 16.92 -4.61 -8.55
N GLY A 378 17.27 -3.65 -9.42
CA GLY A 378 17.43 -2.23 -9.07
C GLY A 378 16.17 -1.51 -8.60
N PHE A 379 14.97 -2.09 -8.76
CA PHE A 379 13.73 -1.51 -8.23
C PHE A 379 13.32 -2.08 -6.88
N ASN A 380 14.04 -3.07 -6.35
CA ASN A 380 13.83 -3.56 -4.99
C ASN A 380 14.91 -3.00 -4.06
N HIS A 381 14.58 -2.89 -2.78
CA HIS A 381 15.51 -2.46 -1.76
C HIS A 381 15.27 -3.29 -0.51
N PHE A 382 16.23 -4.13 -0.12
CA PHE A 382 16.08 -5.05 1.02
C PHE A 382 16.93 -4.64 2.23
N GLY A 383 17.31 -3.36 2.34
CA GLY A 383 18.18 -2.86 3.42
C GLY A 383 17.65 -3.20 4.81
N GLY A 384 16.43 -2.75 5.13
CA GLY A 384 15.79 -3.03 6.42
C GLY A 384 15.60 -4.53 6.70
N THR A 385 15.23 -5.33 5.69
CA THR A 385 15.11 -6.78 5.86
C THR A 385 16.46 -7.44 6.17
N LYS A 386 17.53 -6.99 5.52
CA LYS A 386 18.89 -7.51 5.78
C LYS A 386 19.38 -7.14 7.17
N GLU A 387 19.10 -5.92 7.62
CA GLU A 387 19.38 -5.48 8.98
C GLU A 387 18.65 -6.35 10.02
N GLN A 388 17.37 -6.67 9.80
CA GLN A 388 16.63 -7.54 10.71
C GLN A 388 17.21 -8.95 10.81
N LEU A 389 17.63 -9.52 9.67
CA LEU A 389 18.30 -10.82 9.67
C LEU A 389 19.68 -10.76 10.36
N ASN A 390 20.41 -9.66 10.19
CA ASN A 390 21.68 -9.43 10.87
C ASN A 390 21.51 -9.28 12.38
N ASP A 391 20.50 -8.53 12.83
CA ASP A 391 20.19 -8.38 14.25
C ASP A 391 19.83 -9.71 14.88
N LEU A 392 18.97 -10.50 14.22
CA LEU A 392 18.64 -11.84 14.68
C LEU A 392 19.92 -12.69 14.80
N ALA A 393 20.74 -12.74 13.76
CA ALA A 393 21.97 -13.52 13.74
C ALA A 393 23.01 -13.05 14.79
N ASN A 394 23.13 -11.74 15.02
CA ASN A 394 24.12 -11.16 15.92
C ASN A 394 23.73 -11.33 17.40
N ASN A 395 22.44 -11.45 17.70
CA ASN A 395 21.93 -11.65 19.05
C ASN A 395 21.71 -13.12 19.41
N LEU A 396 21.98 -14.07 18.50
CA LEU A 396 22.02 -15.48 18.86
C LEU A 396 23.14 -15.79 19.89
N PRO A 397 22.96 -16.86 20.68
CA PRO A 397 23.98 -17.36 21.60
C PRO A 397 25.35 -17.58 20.93
N LYS A 398 26.44 -17.45 21.69
CA LYS A 398 27.82 -17.42 21.14
C LYS A 398 28.48 -18.79 21.06
N GLU A 399 27.81 -19.87 21.48
CA GLU A 399 28.32 -21.23 21.35
C GLU A 399 28.54 -21.60 19.88
N ALA A 400 29.44 -22.55 19.63
CA ALA A 400 29.87 -22.91 18.27
C ALA A 400 28.70 -23.25 17.33
N ASN A 401 27.72 -24.03 17.78
CA ASN A 401 26.57 -24.42 16.97
C ASN A 401 25.68 -23.21 16.60
N PHE A 402 25.45 -22.28 17.52
CA PHE A 402 24.69 -21.06 17.26
C PHE A 402 25.42 -20.07 16.36
N LYS A 403 26.76 -20.04 16.42
CA LYS A 403 27.59 -19.28 15.46
C LYS A 403 27.43 -19.79 14.03
N ASP A 404 27.35 -21.11 13.84
CA ASP A 404 27.09 -21.70 12.52
C ASP A 404 25.66 -21.41 12.05
N ILE A 405 24.65 -21.55 12.94
CA ILE A 405 23.27 -21.15 12.67
C ILE A 405 23.20 -19.67 12.24
N ALA A 406 23.86 -18.76 12.97
CA ALA A 406 23.90 -17.34 12.65
C ALA A 406 24.46 -17.07 11.23
N THR A 407 25.42 -17.87 10.78
CA THR A 407 25.99 -17.75 9.42
C THR A 407 24.98 -18.13 8.32
N HIS A 408 24.03 -19.03 8.62
CA HIS A 408 22.93 -19.34 7.69
C HIS A 408 21.90 -18.22 7.56
N LEU A 409 21.78 -17.35 8.58
CA LEU A 409 20.82 -16.25 8.61
C LEU A 409 21.35 -14.97 7.95
N LYS A 410 22.67 -14.74 8.00
CA LYS A 410 23.30 -13.51 7.47
C LYS A 410 23.17 -13.44 5.94
N PRO A 411 22.53 -12.39 5.38
CA PRO A 411 22.47 -12.19 3.94
C PRO A 411 23.87 -11.90 3.36
N ARG A 412 24.24 -12.59 2.29
CA ARG A 412 25.52 -12.33 1.61
C ARG A 412 25.34 -11.35 0.46
N GLY A 413 26.29 -10.43 0.29
CA GLY A 413 26.39 -9.54 -0.86
C GLY A 413 26.70 -10.27 -2.16
N LYS A 414 26.57 -9.58 -3.30
CA LYS A 414 26.86 -10.15 -4.63
C LYS A 414 28.30 -10.66 -4.75
N LEU A 415 29.27 -9.88 -4.29
CA LEU A 415 30.69 -10.26 -4.31
C LEU A 415 30.96 -11.46 -3.40
N GLU A 416 30.42 -11.46 -2.18
CA GLU A 416 30.58 -12.59 -1.26
C GLU A 416 30.06 -13.90 -1.86
N ARG A 417 28.91 -13.86 -2.53
CA ARG A 417 28.36 -15.03 -3.22
C ARG A 417 29.22 -15.48 -4.40
N LEU A 418 29.75 -14.55 -5.18
CA LEU A 418 30.61 -14.84 -6.34
C LEU A 418 31.93 -15.51 -5.93
N PHE A 419 32.53 -15.06 -4.83
CA PHE A 419 33.81 -15.57 -4.33
C PHE A 419 33.66 -16.66 -3.25
N GLY A 420 32.45 -17.11 -2.95
CA GLY A 420 32.20 -18.12 -1.92
C GLY A 420 32.58 -17.68 -0.51
N ILE A 421 32.70 -16.37 -0.26
CA ILE A 421 33.02 -15.79 1.05
C ILE A 421 31.81 -15.96 1.97
N ASN A 422 32.06 -16.26 3.25
CA ASN A 422 31.03 -16.44 4.27
C ASN A 422 29.96 -17.49 3.88
N LYS A 423 30.33 -18.50 3.07
CA LYS A 423 29.43 -19.60 2.74
C LYS A 423 29.14 -20.39 4.03
N PRO A 424 27.86 -20.53 4.42
CA PRO A 424 27.53 -21.30 5.61
C PRO A 424 27.93 -22.76 5.44
N LYS A 425 28.45 -23.37 6.51
CA LYS A 425 28.86 -24.77 6.56
C LYS A 425 27.74 -25.63 7.13
N GLY A 426 27.71 -26.91 6.74
CA GLY A 426 26.74 -27.89 7.23
C GLY A 426 25.29 -27.62 6.81
N ASP A 427 24.38 -28.44 7.33
CA ASP A 427 22.95 -28.38 7.06
C ASP A 427 22.21 -27.71 8.23
N LEU A 428 21.56 -26.58 7.96
CA LEU A 428 20.82 -25.82 8.97
C LEU A 428 19.73 -26.67 9.65
N LYS A 429 19.03 -27.53 8.91
CA LYS A 429 17.96 -28.37 9.48
C LYS A 429 18.53 -29.34 10.50
N ILE A 430 19.70 -29.93 10.21
CA ILE A 430 20.40 -30.80 11.15
C ILE A 430 20.82 -30.02 12.40
N MET A 431 21.38 -28.82 12.22
CA MET A 431 21.79 -27.96 13.33
C MET A 431 20.61 -27.58 14.22
N LEU A 432 19.52 -27.07 13.65
CA LEU A 432 18.32 -26.67 14.40
C LEU A 432 17.69 -27.87 15.13
N ASN A 433 17.60 -29.04 14.49
CA ASN A 433 17.10 -30.26 15.13
C ASN A 433 17.99 -30.71 16.29
N THR A 434 19.32 -30.56 16.16
CA THR A 434 20.26 -30.91 17.23
C THR A 434 20.03 -30.03 18.46
N GLU A 435 19.89 -28.72 18.26
CA GLU A 435 19.65 -27.77 19.35
C GLU A 435 18.25 -27.91 19.97
N PHE A 436 17.24 -28.24 19.15
CA PHE A 436 15.89 -28.57 19.62
C PHE A 436 15.88 -29.83 20.48
N ASN A 437 16.51 -30.92 20.03
CA ASN A 437 16.60 -32.17 20.79
C ASN A 437 17.43 -32.04 22.07
N ALA A 438 18.39 -31.11 22.09
CA ALA A 438 19.16 -30.76 23.29
C ALA A 438 18.38 -29.87 24.28
N GLY A 439 17.13 -29.49 23.97
CA GLY A 439 16.31 -28.62 24.81
C GLY A 439 16.76 -27.15 24.82
N ARG A 440 17.64 -26.74 23.91
CA ARG A 440 18.17 -25.37 23.81
C ARG A 440 17.38 -24.49 22.84
N LEU A 441 16.52 -25.08 22.03
CA LEU A 441 15.53 -24.38 21.21
C LEU A 441 14.13 -24.86 21.56
N SER A 442 13.19 -23.93 21.71
CA SER A 442 11.77 -24.26 21.66
C SER A 442 11.33 -24.56 20.22
N LYS A 443 10.11 -25.08 20.08
CA LYS A 443 9.48 -25.27 18.76
C LYS A 443 9.31 -23.93 18.03
N GLN A 444 8.94 -22.88 18.74
CA GLN A 444 8.75 -21.53 18.17
C GLN A 444 10.09 -20.96 17.69
N ALA A 445 11.14 -21.07 18.50
CA ALA A 445 12.48 -20.64 18.11
C ALA A 445 13.01 -21.38 16.88
N HIS A 446 12.81 -22.70 16.81
CA HIS A 446 13.16 -23.49 15.64
C HIS A 446 12.44 -22.98 14.37
N GLU A 447 11.15 -22.66 14.47
CA GLU A 447 10.34 -22.14 13.36
C GLU A 447 10.79 -20.73 12.91
N ILE A 448 11.07 -19.84 13.87
CA ILE A 448 11.59 -18.48 13.61
C ILE A 448 12.91 -18.56 12.82
N LEU A 449 13.86 -19.40 13.25
CA LEU A 449 15.17 -19.53 12.61
C LEU A 449 15.06 -20.16 11.21
N THR A 450 14.17 -21.13 11.05
CA THR A 450 13.88 -21.75 9.75
C THR A 450 13.31 -20.72 8.77
N ASN A 451 12.35 -19.90 9.21
CA ASN A 451 11.76 -18.84 8.38
C ASN A 451 12.77 -17.74 8.04
N ALA A 452 13.62 -17.34 9.00
CA ALA A 452 14.67 -16.36 8.77
C ALA A 452 15.68 -16.82 7.69
N ALA A 453 16.12 -18.08 7.75
CA ALA A 453 16.99 -18.64 6.71
C ALA A 453 16.31 -18.70 5.34
N SER A 454 15.02 -19.04 5.32
CA SER A 454 14.23 -19.05 4.08
C SER A 454 14.06 -17.64 3.50
N LEU A 455 13.81 -16.63 4.34
CA LEU A 455 13.74 -15.22 3.95
C LEU A 455 15.08 -14.73 3.36
N LYS A 456 16.20 -15.08 4.01
CA LYS A 456 17.55 -14.80 3.51
C LYS A 456 17.77 -15.38 2.10
N GLN A 457 17.36 -16.63 1.87
CA GLN A 457 17.46 -17.25 0.54
C GLN A 457 16.64 -16.50 -0.51
N ASP A 458 15.43 -16.07 -0.17
CA ASP A 458 14.58 -15.32 -1.10
C ASP A 458 15.18 -13.96 -1.46
N ILE A 459 15.76 -13.26 -0.50
CA ILE A 459 16.49 -11.99 -0.73
C ILE A 459 17.71 -12.24 -1.62
N GLU A 460 18.51 -13.27 -1.35
CA GLU A 460 19.69 -13.58 -2.17
C GLU A 460 19.29 -13.91 -3.62
N LYS A 461 18.20 -14.68 -3.81
CA LYS A 461 17.62 -14.96 -5.13
C LYS A 461 17.11 -13.69 -5.81
N ALA A 462 16.47 -12.80 -5.05
CA ALA A 462 15.95 -11.54 -5.55
C ALA A 462 17.06 -10.57 -5.99
N ASP A 463 18.17 -10.54 -5.26
CA ASP A 463 19.32 -9.69 -5.52
C ASP A 463 20.25 -10.23 -6.62
N ALA A 464 20.31 -11.55 -6.82
CA ALA A 464 21.32 -12.18 -7.66
C ALA A 464 21.22 -11.81 -9.16
N ILE A 465 20.00 -11.57 -9.67
CA ILE A 465 19.77 -11.47 -11.12
C ILE A 465 19.34 -10.04 -11.47
N PHE A 466 20.07 -9.38 -12.37
CA PHE A 466 19.73 -8.03 -12.84
C PHE A 466 18.31 -7.98 -13.43
N TYR A 467 17.91 -9.02 -14.19
CA TYR A 467 16.56 -9.23 -14.71
C TYR A 467 16.04 -10.66 -14.45
N ARG A 468 15.04 -10.79 -13.58
CA ARG A 468 14.31 -11.99 -13.17
C ARG A 468 13.15 -12.31 -14.11
N GLY A 469 13.43 -12.50 -15.40
CA GLY A 469 12.41 -12.87 -16.40
C GLY A 469 11.55 -14.07 -15.97
N ALA A 470 12.18 -15.03 -15.29
CA ALA A 470 11.60 -16.28 -14.77
C ALA A 470 10.92 -16.19 -13.39
N ASP A 471 10.77 -15.00 -12.78
CA ASP A 471 10.00 -14.85 -11.53
C ASP A 471 8.50 -14.97 -11.81
N LYS A 472 8.02 -16.23 -11.85
CA LYS A 472 6.63 -16.62 -12.08
C LYS A 472 5.77 -16.54 -10.82
N GLU A 473 6.35 -16.85 -9.67
CA GLU A 473 5.64 -16.99 -8.39
C GLU A 473 5.67 -15.72 -7.52
N ASN A 474 6.20 -14.61 -8.04
CA ASN A 474 6.32 -13.35 -7.32
C ASN A 474 7.05 -13.50 -5.97
N ILE A 475 8.36 -13.74 -6.05
CA ILE A 475 9.23 -13.83 -4.86
C ILE A 475 9.17 -12.59 -3.96
N SER A 476 8.82 -11.41 -4.49
CA SER A 476 8.58 -10.20 -3.66
C SER A 476 7.43 -10.40 -2.67
N SER A 477 6.39 -11.14 -3.04
CA SER A 477 5.30 -11.53 -2.14
C SER A 477 5.80 -12.42 -1.01
N SER A 478 6.61 -13.43 -1.35
CA SER A 478 7.25 -14.33 -0.36
C SER A 478 8.12 -13.55 0.64
N ILE A 479 8.93 -12.60 0.15
CA ILE A 479 9.76 -11.74 1.00
C ILE A 479 8.89 -10.90 1.94
N SER A 480 7.88 -10.20 1.40
CA SER A 480 6.97 -9.36 2.19
C SER A 480 6.29 -10.15 3.31
N ARG A 481 5.73 -11.32 2.98
CA ARG A 481 5.05 -12.19 3.94
C ARG A 481 5.98 -12.74 5.01
N LYS A 482 7.15 -13.26 4.62
CA LYS A 482 8.13 -13.81 5.57
C LYS A 482 8.73 -12.73 6.47
N LEU A 483 8.93 -11.52 5.95
CA LEU A 483 9.36 -10.36 6.74
C LEU A 483 8.34 -10.05 7.84
N ASN A 484 7.06 -9.98 7.48
CA ASN A 484 6.01 -9.66 8.44
C ASN A 484 5.85 -10.76 9.50
N TYR A 485 5.76 -12.01 9.04
CA TYR A 485 5.73 -13.19 9.92
C TYR A 485 6.91 -13.17 10.91
N LEU A 486 8.14 -12.95 10.42
CA LEU A 486 9.33 -12.92 11.26
C LEU A 486 9.27 -11.81 12.32
N SER A 487 8.82 -10.61 11.93
CA SER A 487 8.66 -9.48 12.85
C SER A 487 7.66 -9.82 13.96
N ASN A 488 6.49 -10.34 13.61
CA ASN A 488 5.46 -10.70 14.60
C ASN A 488 5.92 -11.82 15.53
N GLN A 489 6.54 -12.88 14.99
CA GLN A 489 6.98 -14.01 15.79
C GLN A 489 8.12 -13.65 16.75
N ILE A 490 9.07 -12.82 16.33
CA ILE A 490 10.13 -12.33 17.23
C ILE A 490 9.52 -11.46 18.33
N SER A 491 8.65 -10.52 17.99
CA SER A 491 8.07 -9.58 18.96
C SER A 491 7.23 -10.28 20.03
N ASN A 492 6.53 -11.36 19.65
CA ASN A 492 5.66 -12.16 20.52
C ASN A 492 6.35 -13.39 21.14
N SER A 493 7.63 -13.64 20.87
CA SER A 493 8.34 -14.79 21.44
C SER A 493 8.77 -14.51 22.87
N ASN A 494 8.58 -15.51 23.74
CA ASN A 494 9.12 -15.54 25.10
C ASN A 494 10.45 -16.32 25.20
N ASP A 495 11.00 -16.76 24.06
CA ASP A 495 12.26 -17.49 24.05
C ASP A 495 13.42 -16.56 24.43
N SER A 496 14.18 -16.97 25.44
CA SER A 496 15.31 -16.18 25.96
C SER A 496 16.39 -15.92 24.92
N ILE A 497 16.46 -16.73 23.85
CA ILE A 497 17.44 -16.54 22.77
C ILE A 497 17.13 -15.31 21.89
N PHE A 498 15.90 -14.78 21.95
CA PHE A 498 15.50 -13.58 21.19
C PHE A 498 15.33 -12.35 22.08
N LYS A 499 15.59 -12.45 23.39
CA LYS A 499 15.37 -11.36 24.35
C LYS A 499 16.09 -10.05 23.96
N ASP A 500 17.28 -10.18 23.36
CA ASP A 500 18.15 -9.06 22.97
C ASP A 500 17.96 -8.68 21.49
N VAL A 501 17.09 -9.39 20.75
CA VAL A 501 16.77 -9.05 19.36
C VAL A 501 15.85 -7.83 19.38
N PRO A 502 16.22 -6.72 18.71
CA PRO A 502 15.33 -5.57 18.59
C PRO A 502 13.98 -5.97 18.03
N LYS A 503 12.91 -5.54 18.69
CA LYS A 503 11.55 -5.85 18.27
C LYS A 503 11.07 -4.84 17.23
N HIS A 504 10.41 -5.35 16.20
CA HIS A 504 9.93 -4.57 15.07
C HIS A 504 8.48 -4.90 14.76
N GLU A 505 7.79 -3.92 14.19
CA GLU A 505 6.51 -4.14 13.55
C GLU A 505 6.58 -3.64 12.10
N THR A 506 6.03 -4.45 11.19
CA THR A 506 6.08 -4.15 9.75
C THR A 506 4.81 -3.42 9.32
N LEU A 507 4.99 -2.26 8.68
CA LEU A 507 3.92 -1.53 8.01
C LEU A 507 4.02 -1.73 6.49
N THR A 508 3.08 -2.48 5.92
CA THR A 508 3.05 -2.77 4.47
C THR A 508 2.24 -1.71 3.73
N MET A 509 2.79 -1.14 2.67
CA MET A 509 2.13 -0.04 1.96
C MET A 509 2.41 -0.01 0.46
N CYS A 510 1.40 0.35 -0.31
CA CYS A 510 1.55 0.80 -1.69
C CYS A 510 1.05 2.25 -1.77
N ALA A 511 1.04 2.86 -2.96
CA ALA A 511 0.58 4.24 -3.10
C ALA A 511 -0.82 4.47 -2.52
N SER A 512 -1.75 3.53 -2.71
CA SER A 512 -3.12 3.62 -2.20
C SER A 512 -3.38 2.83 -0.91
N GLY A 513 -2.56 1.84 -0.57
CA GLY A 513 -2.88 0.90 0.50
C GLY A 513 -3.99 -0.10 0.14
N LYS A 514 -4.53 -0.07 -1.08
CA LYS A 514 -5.67 -0.92 -1.50
C LYS A 514 -5.27 -1.96 -2.54
N ASP A 515 -4.48 -1.55 -3.53
CA ASP A 515 -4.22 -2.34 -4.72
C ASP A 515 -3.18 -3.45 -4.46
N ARG A 516 -1.88 -3.10 -4.55
CA ARG A 516 -0.78 -4.04 -4.29
C ARG A 516 -0.75 -4.46 -2.83
N THR A 517 -1.16 -3.58 -1.93
CA THR A 517 -1.31 -3.87 -0.51
C THR A 517 -2.42 -4.88 -0.29
N GLY A 518 -3.62 -4.70 -0.84
CA GLY A 518 -4.69 -5.70 -0.72
C GLY A 518 -4.28 -7.07 -1.25
N LEU A 519 -3.49 -7.14 -2.33
CA LEU A 519 -2.87 -8.39 -2.78
C LEU A 519 -1.90 -8.97 -1.74
N ALA A 520 -1.03 -8.15 -1.15
CA ALA A 520 -0.07 -8.61 -0.13
C ALA A 520 -0.78 -9.10 1.14
N GLU A 521 -1.82 -8.42 1.59
CA GLU A 521 -2.60 -8.78 2.77
C GLU A 521 -3.42 -10.06 2.53
N HIS A 522 -4.01 -10.20 1.34
CA HIS A 522 -4.66 -11.45 0.94
C HIS A 522 -3.67 -12.62 0.84
N ASP A 523 -2.50 -12.43 0.22
CA ASP A 523 -1.46 -13.47 0.13
C ASP A 523 -1.01 -13.97 1.52
N GLN A 524 -0.83 -13.04 2.46
CA GLN A 524 -0.49 -13.36 3.84
C GLN A 524 -1.60 -14.18 4.52
N THR A 525 -2.85 -13.74 4.37
CA THR A 525 -4.04 -14.41 4.92
C THR A 525 -4.19 -15.83 4.36
N SER A 526 -4.25 -15.97 3.03
CA SER A 526 -4.41 -17.27 2.36
C SER A 526 -3.28 -18.23 2.71
N THR A 527 -2.04 -17.75 2.81
CA THR A 527 -0.91 -18.60 3.18
C THR A 527 -0.98 -19.05 4.64
N ALA A 528 -1.35 -18.16 5.57
CA ALA A 528 -1.48 -18.51 6.98
C ALA A 528 -2.55 -19.60 7.18
N ILE A 529 -3.71 -19.44 6.54
CA ILE A 529 -4.80 -20.41 6.56
C ILE A 529 -4.37 -21.74 5.93
N ALA A 530 -3.76 -21.68 4.74
CA ALA A 530 -3.30 -22.87 4.03
C ALA A 530 -2.33 -23.70 4.88
N ASN A 531 -1.37 -23.04 5.54
CA ASN A 531 -0.44 -23.69 6.45
C ASN A 531 -1.14 -24.31 7.66
N ARG A 532 -2.10 -23.59 8.27
CA ARG A 532 -2.81 -24.06 9.47
C ARG A 532 -3.81 -25.19 9.20
N LEU A 533 -4.43 -25.20 8.03
CA LEU A 533 -5.42 -26.21 7.61
C LEU A 533 -4.81 -27.34 6.76
N GLY A 534 -3.54 -27.21 6.36
CA GLY A 534 -2.83 -28.18 5.55
C GLY A 534 -3.37 -28.30 4.12
N ILE A 535 -3.90 -27.22 3.55
CA ILE A 535 -4.42 -27.13 2.18
C ILE A 535 -3.48 -26.33 1.28
N GLU A 536 -3.69 -26.39 -0.04
CA GLU A 536 -2.99 -25.54 -0.99
C GLU A 536 -3.44 -24.08 -0.87
N VAL A 537 -2.52 -23.12 -1.04
CA VAL A 537 -2.84 -21.68 -0.97
C VAL A 537 -3.91 -21.29 -1.99
N LYS A 538 -3.88 -21.89 -3.19
CA LYS A 538 -4.90 -21.68 -4.22
C LYS A 538 -6.31 -22.06 -3.73
N ALA A 539 -6.44 -23.15 -2.99
CA ALA A 539 -7.72 -23.59 -2.44
C ALA A 539 -8.21 -22.64 -1.32
N ALA A 540 -7.30 -22.03 -0.58
CA ALA A 540 -7.65 -20.96 0.36
C ALA A 540 -8.15 -19.70 -0.38
N ASP A 541 -7.48 -19.29 -1.45
CA ASP A 541 -7.90 -18.13 -2.27
C ASP A 541 -9.33 -18.29 -2.81
N GLU A 542 -9.61 -19.44 -3.43
CA GLU A 542 -10.90 -19.74 -4.05
C GLU A 542 -12.06 -19.68 -3.03
N GLN A 543 -11.80 -20.03 -1.77
CA GLN A 543 -12.80 -19.99 -0.70
C GLN A 543 -12.93 -18.60 -0.07
N LEU A 544 -11.81 -17.93 0.23
CA LEU A 544 -11.80 -16.59 0.85
C LEU A 544 -12.40 -15.51 -0.06
N LEU A 545 -12.10 -15.57 -1.36
CA LEU A 545 -12.50 -14.50 -2.28
C LEU A 545 -14.01 -14.45 -2.53
N LYS A 546 -14.76 -15.50 -2.15
CA LYS A 546 -16.24 -15.51 -2.12
C LYS A 546 -16.78 -14.49 -1.12
N ALA A 547 -16.11 -14.35 0.01
CA ALA A 547 -16.47 -13.38 1.05
C ALA A 547 -16.08 -11.93 0.69
N GLY A 548 -15.23 -11.74 -0.32
CA GLY A 548 -14.92 -10.42 -0.87
C GLY A 548 -14.32 -9.43 0.11
N HIS A 549 -13.67 -9.88 1.20
CA HIS A 549 -13.14 -9.02 2.26
C HIS A 549 -12.23 -7.91 1.73
N THR A 550 -11.17 -8.26 1.00
CA THR A 550 -10.23 -7.29 0.40
C THR A 550 -10.93 -6.30 -0.55
N ALA A 551 -11.97 -6.75 -1.27
CA ALA A 551 -12.73 -5.89 -2.16
C ALA A 551 -13.62 -4.90 -1.38
N GLY A 552 -14.25 -5.38 -0.29
CA GLY A 552 -15.03 -4.58 0.66
C GLY A 552 -14.20 -3.45 1.27
N GLN A 553 -13.02 -3.76 1.79
CA GLN A 553 -12.11 -2.75 2.35
C GLN A 553 -11.72 -1.64 1.37
N ALA A 554 -11.73 -1.94 0.06
CA ALA A 554 -11.30 -0.99 -0.96
C ALA A 554 -12.36 0.05 -1.35
N GLY A 555 -13.64 -0.13 -0.98
CA GLY A 555 -14.74 0.72 -1.45
C GLY A 555 -16.02 0.74 -0.60
N GLY A 556 -16.09 0.00 0.51
CA GLY A 556 -17.22 0.03 1.44
C GLY A 556 -17.33 1.37 2.18
N VAL A 557 -18.55 1.78 2.50
CA VAL A 557 -18.87 2.99 3.27
C VAL A 557 -18.33 2.83 4.68
N TYR A 558 -18.61 1.69 5.32
CA TYR A 558 -18.19 1.42 6.69
C TYR A 558 -16.67 1.29 6.84
N ALA A 559 -15.94 0.89 5.78
CA ALA A 559 -14.48 0.81 5.82
C ALA A 559 -13.83 2.21 5.76
N GLY A 560 -14.37 3.11 4.93
CA GLY A 560 -14.00 4.54 4.90
C GLY A 560 -12.58 4.89 4.44
N GLY A 561 -11.69 3.91 4.23
CA GLY A 561 -10.30 4.14 3.83
C GLY A 561 -10.10 4.58 2.37
N ALA A 562 -11.17 4.64 1.58
CA ALA A 562 -11.09 4.71 0.13
C ALA A 562 -12.17 5.61 -0.51
N THR A 563 -12.32 5.50 -1.83
CA THR A 563 -13.44 6.13 -2.53
C THR A 563 -14.65 5.20 -2.45
N ILE A 564 -15.75 5.69 -1.88
CA ILE A 564 -17.02 4.96 -1.73
C ILE A 564 -17.48 4.38 -3.08
N GLY A 565 -17.88 3.11 -3.06
CA GLY A 565 -18.37 2.37 -4.22
C GLY A 565 -17.29 1.81 -5.15
N CYS A 566 -16.00 2.12 -4.92
CA CYS A 566 -14.89 1.62 -5.74
C CYS A 566 -14.29 0.32 -5.19
N TYR A 567 -15.10 -0.75 -5.15
CA TYR A 567 -14.72 -2.06 -4.64
C TYR A 567 -13.63 -2.75 -5.48
N GLY A 568 -12.85 -3.60 -4.83
CA GLY A 568 -11.80 -4.38 -5.47
C GLY A 568 -10.53 -3.59 -5.79
N THR A 569 -9.57 -4.31 -6.37
CA THR A 569 -8.26 -3.77 -6.77
C THR A 569 -8.24 -3.37 -8.25
N LEU A 570 -7.32 -2.49 -8.63
CA LEU A 570 -7.11 -2.14 -10.04
C LEU A 570 -6.60 -3.33 -10.85
N LYS A 571 -6.99 -3.41 -12.13
CA LYS A 571 -6.53 -4.45 -13.09
C LYS A 571 -5.00 -4.58 -13.18
N VAL A 572 -4.26 -3.49 -12.97
CA VAL A 572 -2.78 -3.49 -12.98
C VAL A 572 -2.18 -4.37 -11.86
N THR A 573 -2.93 -4.60 -10.78
CA THR A 573 -2.54 -5.49 -9.67
C THR A 573 -2.33 -6.92 -10.12
N ALA A 574 -3.02 -7.37 -11.19
CA ALA A 574 -2.82 -8.70 -11.77
C ALA A 574 -1.37 -8.96 -12.21
N GLN A 575 -0.56 -7.93 -12.46
CA GLN A 575 0.86 -8.10 -12.74
C GLN A 575 1.64 -8.70 -11.57
N GLY A 576 1.14 -8.55 -10.34
CA GLY A 576 1.69 -9.11 -9.12
C GLY A 576 1.19 -10.51 -8.78
N PHE A 577 0.19 -11.04 -9.51
CA PHE A 577 -0.31 -12.39 -9.23
C PHE A 577 0.78 -13.44 -9.54
N PRO A 578 0.97 -14.43 -8.66
CA PRO A 578 1.71 -15.65 -9.02
C PRO A 578 1.03 -16.37 -10.19
N GLU A 579 1.81 -16.91 -11.13
CA GLU A 579 1.28 -17.63 -12.30
C GLU A 579 0.39 -18.81 -11.88
N SER A 580 0.79 -19.54 -10.83
CA SER A 580 0.05 -20.66 -10.25
C SER A 580 -1.33 -20.30 -9.66
N ARG A 581 -1.56 -19.03 -9.31
CA ARG A 581 -2.75 -18.52 -8.62
C ARG A 581 -3.50 -17.46 -9.43
N GLN A 582 -3.13 -17.29 -10.70
CA GLN A 582 -3.62 -16.17 -11.50
C GLN A 582 -5.14 -16.19 -11.70
N GLU A 583 -5.73 -17.37 -11.92
CA GLU A 583 -7.17 -17.53 -12.08
C GLU A 583 -7.95 -17.33 -10.77
N SER A 584 -7.48 -17.92 -9.66
CA SER A 584 -8.15 -17.80 -8.35
C SER A 584 -8.20 -16.34 -7.88
N LEU A 585 -7.12 -15.58 -8.09
CA LEU A 585 -7.00 -14.18 -7.66
C LEU A 585 -7.78 -13.18 -8.55
N LYS A 586 -8.35 -13.59 -9.70
CA LYS A 586 -9.04 -12.66 -10.62
C LYS A 586 -10.21 -11.93 -9.96
N SER A 587 -10.92 -12.59 -9.05
CA SER A 587 -12.07 -12.02 -8.33
C SER A 587 -11.70 -10.88 -7.38
N MET A 588 -10.40 -10.67 -7.08
CA MET A 588 -9.92 -9.48 -6.38
C MET A 588 -10.07 -8.20 -7.21
N ILE A 589 -10.23 -8.31 -8.53
CA ILE A 589 -10.36 -7.17 -9.45
C ILE A 589 -11.83 -7.02 -9.80
N GLU A 590 -12.47 -5.97 -9.29
CA GLU A 590 -13.84 -5.62 -9.62
C GLU A 590 -13.86 -4.40 -10.57
N PRO A 591 -14.74 -4.35 -11.59
CA PRO A 591 -14.81 -3.22 -12.52
C PRO A 591 -15.11 -1.87 -11.85
N SER A 592 -15.82 -1.88 -10.72
CA SER A 592 -16.14 -0.69 -9.94
C SER A 592 -14.88 -0.01 -9.37
N GLY A 593 -13.83 -0.77 -9.04
CA GLY A 593 -12.57 -0.25 -8.50
C GLY A 593 -11.80 0.66 -9.46
N ALA A 594 -12.03 0.53 -10.78
CA ALA A 594 -11.40 1.37 -11.80
C ALA A 594 -11.98 2.79 -11.90
N ASN A 595 -13.11 3.07 -11.25
CA ASN A 595 -13.85 4.32 -11.37
C ASN A 595 -13.48 5.35 -10.28
N ASN A 596 -12.40 5.11 -9.54
CA ASN A 596 -11.96 5.99 -8.46
C ASN A 596 -11.54 7.39 -8.93
N LYS A 597 -11.26 7.58 -10.23
CA LYS A 597 -10.88 8.86 -10.84
C LYS A 597 -11.86 9.27 -11.93
N ILE A 598 -12.47 10.44 -11.76
CA ILE A 598 -13.33 11.08 -12.76
C ILE A 598 -12.44 11.73 -13.82
N LYS A 599 -12.55 11.28 -15.07
CA LYS A 599 -11.86 11.84 -16.24
C LYS A 599 -12.84 12.68 -17.06
N LYS A 600 -12.34 13.72 -17.73
CA LYS A 600 -13.11 14.44 -18.76
C LYS A 600 -13.30 13.52 -19.95
N LEU A 601 -14.54 13.31 -20.38
CA LEU A 601 -14.82 12.62 -21.63
C LEU A 601 -14.69 13.64 -22.77
N GLU A 602 -13.85 13.35 -23.77
CA GLU A 602 -13.83 14.14 -24.99
C GLU A 602 -15.14 13.90 -25.75
N LYS A 603 -15.83 14.98 -26.18
CA LYS A 603 -17.12 14.88 -26.88
C LYS A 603 -17.01 13.91 -28.07
N GLY A 604 -17.87 12.89 -28.10
CA GLY A 604 -17.97 11.94 -29.21
C GLY A 604 -17.18 10.64 -29.05
N GLN A 605 -16.44 10.44 -27.94
CA GLN A 605 -15.86 9.14 -27.62
C GLN A 605 -16.80 8.33 -26.71
N VAL A 606 -17.46 7.32 -27.31
CA VAL A 606 -17.93 6.16 -26.54
C VAL A 606 -16.70 5.53 -25.90
N ILE A 607 -16.70 5.35 -24.59
CA ILE A 607 -15.61 4.69 -23.87
C ILE A 607 -15.65 3.20 -24.20
N ASN A 608 -15.12 2.82 -25.36
CA ASN A 608 -14.56 1.49 -25.52
C ASN A 608 -13.25 1.47 -24.73
N GLU A 609 -13.29 1.07 -23.46
CA GLU A 609 -12.09 0.47 -22.87
C GLU A 609 -11.82 -0.81 -23.68
N PRO A 610 -10.80 -0.86 -24.57
CA PRO A 610 -9.43 -0.47 -24.31
C PRO A 610 -8.66 0.09 -25.54
N VAL A 611 -8.73 1.39 -25.83
CA VAL A 611 -7.76 2.02 -26.76
C VAL A 611 -6.53 2.57 -26.01
N GLU A 612 -6.67 3.05 -24.77
CA GLU A 612 -5.51 3.46 -23.95
C GLU A 612 -4.62 2.27 -23.52
N GLN A 613 -5.18 1.05 -23.41
CA GLN A 613 -4.40 -0.17 -23.15
C GLN A 613 -3.83 -0.83 -24.42
N LYS A 614 -4.40 -0.57 -25.61
CA LYS A 614 -3.78 -0.94 -26.89
C LYS A 614 -2.66 0.03 -27.28
N LYS A 615 -2.83 1.34 -27.08
CA LYS A 615 -1.75 2.33 -27.27
C LYS A 615 -0.56 2.09 -26.33
N ALA A 616 -0.76 1.55 -25.13
CA ALA A 616 0.35 1.13 -24.26
C ALA A 616 1.12 -0.12 -24.75
N LYS A 617 0.61 -0.84 -25.75
CA LYS A 617 1.30 -1.96 -26.42
C LYS A 617 1.80 -1.61 -27.83
N GLU A 618 1.29 -0.55 -28.45
CA GLU A 618 1.57 -0.20 -29.86
C GLU A 618 2.13 1.21 -30.08
N THR A 619 2.40 2.02 -29.03
CA THR A 619 3.15 3.27 -29.23
C THR A 619 4.65 2.98 -29.28
N PRO A 620 5.35 3.30 -30.39
CA PRO A 620 6.76 3.61 -30.31
C PRO A 620 6.91 4.77 -29.32
N ASN A 621 7.91 4.67 -28.46
CA ASN A 621 8.29 5.73 -27.52
C ASN A 621 8.24 7.11 -28.20
N PRO A 622 7.34 8.04 -27.82
CA PRO A 622 7.24 9.36 -28.44
C PRO A 622 8.42 10.29 -28.09
N TYR A 623 9.47 9.76 -27.44
CA TYR A 623 10.72 10.47 -27.17
C TYR A 623 11.96 9.81 -27.81
N GLN A 624 11.79 9.01 -28.87
CA GLN A 624 12.90 8.86 -29.81
C GLN A 624 13.04 10.16 -30.61
N THR A 625 14.21 10.80 -30.46
CA THR A 625 14.69 12.03 -31.12
C THR A 625 14.17 13.37 -30.58
N THR A 626 14.79 13.82 -29.49
CA THR A 626 15.41 15.16 -29.49
C THR A 626 16.76 15.03 -28.78
N ASN A 627 17.84 15.18 -29.54
CA ASN A 627 19.18 15.34 -28.98
C ASN A 627 19.18 16.68 -28.22
N TYR A 628 19.01 16.64 -26.90
CA TYR A 628 19.43 17.73 -26.06
C TYR A 628 20.95 17.60 -25.89
N GLU A 629 21.70 18.41 -26.66
CA GLU A 629 23.07 18.75 -26.30
C GLU A 629 23.04 19.50 -24.97
N ILE A 630 23.48 18.83 -23.91
CA ILE A 630 23.76 19.47 -22.64
C ILE A 630 25.12 20.16 -22.78
N THR A 631 25.12 21.44 -23.14
CA THR A 631 26.28 22.32 -22.92
C THR A 631 26.31 22.65 -21.42
N ALA A 632 27.16 21.96 -20.66
CA ALA A 632 27.40 22.29 -19.27
C ALA A 632 28.24 23.58 -19.20
N ASN A 633 27.59 24.73 -19.08
CA ASN A 633 28.23 25.94 -18.56
C ASN A 633 28.32 25.82 -17.04
N ILE A 634 29.46 25.31 -16.55
CA ILE A 634 29.82 25.37 -15.14
C ILE A 634 30.35 26.79 -14.88
N GLN A 635 29.47 27.68 -14.41
CA GLN A 635 29.91 28.86 -13.67
C GLN A 635 30.22 28.42 -12.23
N THR A 636 31.50 28.36 -11.90
CA THR A 636 31.97 28.25 -10.52
C THR A 636 31.58 29.51 -9.74
N PRO A 637 30.94 29.40 -8.57
CA PRO A 637 30.70 30.55 -7.71
C PRO A 637 32.03 30.97 -7.04
N SER A 638 32.44 32.20 -7.32
CA SER A 638 33.51 32.90 -6.61
C SER A 638 33.03 33.22 -5.19
N VAL A 639 33.51 32.47 -4.19
CA VAL A 639 33.36 32.85 -2.78
C VAL A 639 34.50 33.81 -2.45
N VAL A 640 34.18 35.09 -2.31
CA VAL A 640 35.08 36.09 -1.74
C VAL A 640 35.00 35.96 -0.22
N VAL A 641 36.01 35.35 0.39
CA VAL A 641 36.22 35.38 1.84
C VAL A 641 37.19 36.53 2.14
N THR A 642 36.68 37.61 2.71
CA THR A 642 37.51 38.63 3.38
C THR A 642 37.73 38.20 4.83
N THR A 643 38.95 37.84 5.18
CA THR A 643 39.38 37.60 6.58
C THR A 643 40.03 38.88 7.13
N PRO A 644 39.65 39.39 8.31
CA PRO A 644 40.47 40.35 9.03
C PRO A 644 41.70 39.65 9.63
N LYS A 645 42.86 40.32 9.54
CA LYS A 645 44.09 39.97 10.26
C LYS A 645 43.85 40.02 11.78
N ASN A 646 44.01 38.90 12.45
CA ASN A 646 44.89 38.69 13.61
C ASN A 646 44.54 37.38 14.32
N GLU A 647 45.54 36.84 15.00
CA GLU A 647 45.52 35.65 15.88
C GLU A 647 45.94 34.32 15.22
N LEU A 648 47.28 34.18 15.12
CA LEU A 648 47.98 32.97 15.59
C LEU A 648 47.46 32.65 17.01
N THR A 649 47.33 31.40 17.48
CA THR A 649 48.41 30.49 17.86
C THR A 649 47.78 29.16 18.35
N GLU A 650 48.54 28.05 18.37
CA GLU A 650 48.27 26.77 19.07
C GLU A 650 47.21 25.84 18.40
N LEU A 651 47.41 24.56 18.12
CA LEU A 651 48.32 23.55 18.65
C LEU A 651 48.78 22.58 17.54
N THR A 652 50.09 22.47 17.41
CA THR A 652 50.84 21.25 17.10
C THR A 652 50.56 20.18 18.13
N GLU A 653 50.27 18.94 17.72
CA GLU A 653 50.92 17.70 18.19
C GLU A 653 50.19 16.44 17.68
N LEU A 654 50.97 15.36 17.49
CA LEU A 654 50.60 13.97 17.19
C LEU A 654 50.46 13.56 15.71
N THR A 655 51.55 13.79 14.97
CA THR A 655 52.07 12.82 13.99
C THR A 655 52.99 11.84 14.70
N GLU A 656 52.67 10.53 14.66
CA GLU A 656 53.58 9.39 14.50
C GLU A 656 52.88 8.09 14.92
N LEU A 657 52.55 7.22 13.95
CA LEU A 657 52.78 5.76 14.01
C LEU A 657 52.25 5.05 12.73
N ILE A 658 53.18 4.93 11.79
CA ILE A 658 53.52 3.74 10.99
C ILE A 658 52.69 3.37 9.73
N PRO A 659 53.38 2.87 8.68
CA PRO A 659 53.03 3.04 7.27
C PRO A 659 52.64 1.73 6.57
N ASP A 660 51.76 1.82 5.57
CA ASP A 660 51.78 1.03 4.34
C ASP A 660 50.48 1.24 3.57
N LEU A 661 50.49 2.10 2.56
CA LEU A 661 49.51 2.10 1.46
C LEU A 661 49.96 3.08 0.36
N ASN A 662 51.08 2.76 -0.31
CA ASN A 662 51.47 3.42 -1.55
C ASN A 662 51.82 2.39 -2.63
N LYS A 663 50.78 1.77 -3.20
CA LYS A 663 50.80 1.18 -4.54
C LYS A 663 49.41 1.32 -5.16
N ALA A 664 49.19 2.45 -5.83
CA ALA A 664 48.39 2.62 -7.06
C ALA A 664 47.74 4.01 -7.15
N GLN A 665 48.55 5.08 -7.20
CA GLN A 665 48.14 6.34 -7.84
C GLN A 665 49.26 6.83 -8.74
N GLN A 666 49.23 6.40 -9.99
CA GLN A 666 49.85 7.06 -11.14
C GLN A 666 48.69 7.49 -12.05
N LYS A 667 48.65 8.61 -12.75
CA LYS A 667 49.52 9.79 -12.88
C LYS A 667 48.76 10.63 -13.92
N ILE A 668 48.22 11.79 -13.57
CA ILE A 668 47.80 12.77 -14.57
C ILE A 668 48.56 14.06 -14.24
N ILE A 669 49.64 14.25 -14.99
CA ILE A 669 50.40 15.51 -15.04
C ILE A 669 49.69 16.37 -16.07
N TYR A 670 49.17 17.52 -15.63
CA TYR A 670 48.74 18.61 -16.51
C TYR A 670 49.94 19.53 -16.73
N ASN A 671 50.33 19.74 -17.99
CA ASN A 671 51.27 20.78 -18.39
C ASN A 671 50.46 21.91 -19.07
N PRO A 672 50.58 23.18 -18.66
CA PRO A 672 49.90 24.28 -19.34
C PRO A 672 50.75 24.73 -20.54
N LYS A 673 50.10 24.98 -21.68
CA LYS A 673 50.68 25.84 -22.72
C LYS A 673 49.63 26.83 -23.23
N VAL A 674 50.08 28.08 -23.21
CA VAL A 674 49.40 29.31 -23.61
C VAL A 674 49.38 29.43 -25.14
N GLU A 675 48.22 29.91 -25.62
CA GLU A 675 47.84 30.61 -26.86
C GLU A 675 48.63 30.45 -28.17
N LEU A 676 47.88 30.35 -29.29
CA LEU A 676 47.74 31.41 -30.30
C LEU A 676 46.73 31.01 -31.40
N GLY A 677 45.79 31.91 -31.70
CA GLY A 677 45.46 32.36 -33.05
C GLY A 677 44.77 31.42 -34.06
N ASN A 678 43.62 31.93 -34.53
CA ASN A 678 43.01 31.75 -35.86
C ASN A 678 42.14 30.52 -36.12
N GLY A 679 40.92 30.82 -36.55
CA GLY A 679 39.87 29.85 -36.80
C GLY A 679 40.07 29.05 -38.07
N GLU A 680 39.58 27.82 -38.02
CA GLU A 680 38.95 27.11 -39.13
C GLU A 680 38.13 25.95 -38.54
N LYS A 681 36.89 25.79 -39.01
CA LYS A 681 36.03 24.65 -38.69
C LYS A 681 36.52 23.45 -39.49
N ILE A 682 36.92 22.38 -38.82
CA ILE A 682 37.07 21.06 -39.44
C ILE A 682 36.11 20.08 -38.76
N THR A 683 35.10 19.66 -39.52
CA THR A 683 34.22 18.52 -39.20
C THR A 683 34.92 17.22 -39.55
N SER A 684 35.05 16.29 -38.61
CA SER A 684 35.37 14.89 -38.90
C SER A 684 34.38 13.94 -38.22
N ASN A 685 33.73 13.11 -39.04
CA ASN A 685 32.88 12.01 -38.64
C ASN A 685 33.77 10.81 -38.25
N VAL A 686 33.56 10.24 -37.07
CA VAL A 686 34.16 8.95 -36.69
C VAL A 686 33.05 7.94 -36.38
N THR A 687 32.92 6.97 -37.26
CA THR A 687 32.07 5.78 -37.15
C THR A 687 32.80 4.72 -36.32
N PHE A 688 32.19 4.19 -35.25
CA PHE A 688 32.72 3.03 -34.53
C PHE A 688 31.87 1.78 -34.80
N ALA A 689 32.50 0.79 -35.43
CA ALA A 689 31.94 -0.51 -35.75
C ALA A 689 31.99 -1.47 -34.55
N GLN A 690 30.89 -2.17 -34.29
CA GLN A 690 30.81 -3.30 -33.35
C GLN A 690 31.21 -4.61 -34.05
N LYS A 691 32.27 -5.27 -33.56
CA LYS A 691 32.66 -6.63 -33.98
C LYS A 691 31.83 -7.66 -33.20
N VAL A 692 31.04 -8.43 -33.95
CA VAL A 692 30.38 -9.68 -33.54
C VAL A 692 31.38 -10.82 -33.67
N ASN A 693 31.52 -11.63 -32.61
CA ASN A 693 32.27 -12.89 -32.64
C ASN A 693 31.29 -14.05 -32.87
N GLN A 694 31.43 -14.73 -34.01
CA GLN A 694 30.69 -15.93 -34.38
C GLN A 694 31.72 -17.00 -34.77
N ARG A 695 31.86 -18.05 -33.96
CA ARG A 695 32.51 -19.31 -34.32
C ARG A 695 31.83 -20.46 -33.59
N ASN A 696 31.00 -21.19 -34.33
CA ASN A 696 31.19 -22.61 -34.63
C ASN A 696 29.94 -23.13 -35.34
N LYS A 697 30.08 -23.36 -36.65
CA LYS A 697 29.30 -24.37 -37.37
C LYS A 697 30.08 -25.67 -37.25
N ASP A 698 29.38 -26.77 -36.99
CA ASP A 698 29.33 -27.94 -37.88
C ASP A 698 28.72 -29.12 -37.10
N ASN A 699 27.50 -29.52 -37.48
CA ASN A 699 27.18 -30.90 -37.88
C ASN A 699 25.68 -31.11 -38.13
N ASN A 700 25.40 -31.55 -39.36
CA ASN A 700 24.41 -32.53 -39.83
C ASN A 700 22.91 -32.27 -39.62
N ILE A 701 22.17 -31.95 -40.71
CA ILE A 701 21.56 -32.84 -41.73
C ILE A 701 20.23 -33.44 -41.25
N GLY A 702 19.14 -32.96 -41.87
CA GLY A 702 18.22 -33.82 -42.62
C GLY A 702 16.99 -34.38 -41.90
N ARG A 703 15.84 -33.85 -42.33
CA ARG A 703 14.43 -34.29 -42.17
C ARG A 703 13.71 -33.90 -40.89
#